data_AF-A0A7X6Y4J2-F1
#
_entry.id   AF-A0A7X6Y4J2-F1
#
_cell.length_a   1.000
_cell.length_b   1.000
_cell.length_c   1.000
_cell.angle_alpha   90.00
_cell.angle_beta   90.00
_cell.angle_gamma   90.00
#
_symmetry.space_group_name_H-M   'P 1'
#
loop_
_entity.id
_entity.type
_entity.pdbx_description
1 polymer ?
#
loop_
_entity_poly.entity_id
_entity_poly.type
_entity_poly.pdbx_seq_one_letter_code
_entity_poly.pdbx_strand_id
1 'polypeptide(L)'
;MKIEIITTKRKGVIKLAGILDRINNPQDIKELNFSELDKLAAELREFLIEHVSETGGHIASNLGIVELTLALHKIFTTPDDKMIWDVGHQTYVHKIITGRKNNFNTLRKYDGLAGFPKTSESPHDFFNTGHSSTAISAALGFARARDLKKERYSVIAVVGDGALTGGMAFEALNDAGRSASDIIVVLNDNEMSIAKNVGGLSSYLSHIRSEPIYFKAKEDLDFILSKIPAIGKSASKMLSMAKGTIKYMILPGIIFEELGFKYLGPIDGHSIQKMADVFSRAKNMKGPIFIHVCTQKGKGYPFAEEKPDKYHGISPFEAETGEVKVNNGPCFSDVFGSELVKLAEENKDIVAITAAMPHGTGLNMFSERFPERFFDVGIAEQHAVTFAAGLASNGLKPVVATYSSFLQRAYDQILHDVSLQNLHVVLAVDRAGIVGEDGETHQGIYDICYMRHMPNITMLAPVDYTELASMLKYAVLEHKGPVAIRYPRGTGSVKISREIAEIHNEVVFDNAGNEKTIQGSSMMPVEYGKGVLLKEGKDLTMLSVGNMAGVSLKAAKKLETMGISVEVINPRFIKPMDEGLILDSCIKTGRIVTIEDGVVDGGFGSSILEMLNRKGITIGKCNTSTRKKQHGKCVEVKMLGFPNEPIPCGSRETLYKKYGLDVDSIVDTAIKLVYSSKAGNTGKADMQQ
;
A
#
# COMPACT_ATOMS: atom_id res chain seq x y z
N MET A 1 -6.88 -32.26 12.97
CA MET A 1 -7.78 -33.19 12.25
C MET A 1 -7.51 -32.95 10.78
N LYS A 2 -6.97 -33.94 10.04
CA LYS A 2 -6.72 -33.81 8.60
C LYS A 2 -8.06 -33.58 7.91
N ILE A 3 -8.22 -32.45 7.21
CA ILE A 3 -9.38 -32.21 6.35
C ILE A 3 -9.18 -33.11 5.12
N GLU A 4 -9.91 -34.21 5.04
CA GLU A 4 -10.09 -34.94 3.79
C GLU A 4 -10.88 -34.02 2.86
N ILE A 5 -10.23 -33.59 1.77
CA ILE A 5 -10.88 -32.86 0.70
C ILE A 5 -11.82 -33.84 0.00
N ILE A 6 -13.08 -33.86 0.43
CA ILE A 6 -14.14 -34.61 -0.24
C ILE A 6 -14.55 -33.82 -1.49
N THR A 7 -14.03 -34.29 -2.61
CA THR A 7 -14.42 -33.95 -3.98
C THR A 7 -15.93 -34.06 -4.21
N THR A 8 -16.55 -33.06 -4.84
CA THR A 8 -17.63 -33.31 -5.83
C THR A 8 -17.85 -32.12 -6.76
N LYS A 9 -17.20 -32.12 -7.93
CA LYS A 9 -17.76 -31.48 -9.13
C LYS A 9 -18.86 -32.41 -9.67
N ARG A 10 -20.04 -32.36 -9.06
CA ARG A 10 -21.30 -32.84 -9.66
C ARG A 10 -22.25 -31.67 -9.81
N LYS A 11 -22.57 -31.31 -11.05
CA LYS A 11 -23.74 -30.48 -11.35
C LYS A 11 -24.95 -31.11 -10.66
N GLY A 12 -25.54 -30.39 -9.70
CA GLY A 12 -26.78 -30.77 -9.03
C GLY A 12 -26.66 -31.59 -7.73
N VAL A 13 -25.81 -31.17 -6.78
CA VAL A 13 -25.94 -31.62 -5.38
C VAL A 13 -26.59 -30.49 -4.59
N ILE A 14 -27.73 -30.77 -3.95
CA ILE A 14 -28.36 -29.88 -2.97
C ILE A 14 -27.38 -29.74 -1.80
N LYS A 15 -26.68 -28.61 -1.70
CA LYS A 15 -25.86 -28.28 -0.53
C LYS A 15 -26.84 -28.14 0.64
N LEU A 16 -26.79 -29.05 1.61
CA LEU A 16 -27.55 -28.91 2.86
C LEU A 16 -27.19 -27.57 3.50
N ALA A 17 -28.19 -26.80 3.95
CA ALA A 17 -27.96 -25.48 4.53
C ALA A 17 -26.99 -25.58 5.72
N GLY A 18 -25.84 -24.90 5.61
CA GLY A 18 -24.79 -24.87 6.62
C GLY A 18 -25.11 -23.93 7.78
N ILE A 19 -24.24 -23.89 8.80
CA ILE A 19 -24.37 -22.92 9.88
C ILE A 19 -24.25 -21.49 9.32
N LEU A 20 -23.31 -21.26 8.41
CA LEU A 20 -23.04 -19.99 7.75
C LEU A 20 -24.26 -19.42 7.02
N ASP A 21 -25.16 -20.29 6.54
CA ASP A 21 -26.40 -19.87 5.87
C ASP A 21 -27.37 -19.15 6.82
N ARG A 22 -27.24 -19.42 8.12
CA ARG A 22 -28.06 -18.81 9.17
C ARG A 22 -27.42 -17.58 9.82
N ILE A 23 -26.18 -17.24 9.46
CA ILE A 23 -25.45 -16.09 10.02
C ILE A 23 -25.64 -14.86 9.12
N ASN A 24 -26.30 -13.84 9.65
CA ASN A 24 -26.54 -12.56 9.00
C ASN A 24 -26.08 -11.38 9.85
N ASN A 25 -25.92 -11.54 11.16
CA ASN A 25 -25.50 -10.47 12.06
C ASN A 25 -24.72 -11.00 13.28
N PRO A 26 -24.03 -10.13 14.05
CA PRO A 26 -23.25 -10.55 15.22
C PRO A 26 -24.04 -11.27 16.33
N GLN A 27 -25.35 -11.06 16.44
CA GLN A 27 -26.19 -11.73 17.44
C GLN A 27 -26.28 -13.24 17.16
N ASP A 28 -26.33 -13.64 15.89
CA ASP A 28 -26.42 -15.05 15.49
C ASP A 28 -25.18 -15.83 15.99
N ILE A 29 -24.01 -15.18 16.03
CA ILE A 29 -22.77 -15.76 16.59
C ILE A 29 -22.89 -16.03 18.10
N LYS A 30 -23.65 -15.21 18.82
CA LYS A 30 -23.82 -15.34 20.28
C LYS A 30 -24.70 -16.52 20.66
N GLU A 31 -25.59 -16.94 19.78
CA GLU A 31 -26.51 -18.06 20.01
C GLU A 31 -25.81 -19.43 19.84
N LEU A 32 -24.76 -19.49 19.03
CA LEU A 32 -24.03 -20.74 18.77
C LEU A 32 -23.22 -21.21 19.98
N ASN A 33 -23.22 -22.52 20.23
CA ASN A 33 -22.28 -23.12 21.18
C ASN A 33 -20.87 -23.26 20.58
N PHE A 34 -19.86 -23.59 21.39
CA PHE A 34 -18.47 -23.66 20.92
C PHE A 34 -18.23 -24.71 19.83
N SER A 35 -18.93 -25.85 19.87
CA SER A 35 -18.82 -26.88 18.82
C SER A 35 -19.43 -26.41 17.49
N GLU A 36 -20.51 -25.63 17.55
CA GLU A 36 -21.09 -24.99 16.36
C GLU A 36 -20.18 -23.89 15.80
N LEU A 37 -19.49 -23.13 16.67
CA LEU A 37 -18.50 -22.13 16.24
C LEU A 37 -17.30 -22.78 15.55
N ASP A 38 -16.82 -23.93 16.03
CA ASP A 38 -15.74 -24.67 15.36
C ASP A 38 -16.16 -25.17 13.96
N LYS A 39 -17.42 -25.62 13.81
CA LYS A 39 -18.00 -25.98 12.51
C LYS A 39 -18.13 -24.76 11.59
N LEU A 40 -18.62 -23.64 12.12
CA LEU A 40 -18.72 -22.38 11.38
C LEU A 40 -17.34 -21.90 10.91
N ALA A 41 -16.28 -22.09 11.71
CA ALA A 41 -14.92 -21.74 11.31
C ALA A 41 -14.45 -22.55 10.08
N ALA A 42 -14.82 -23.82 9.95
CA ALA A 42 -14.54 -24.61 8.76
C ALA A 42 -15.33 -24.10 7.53
N GLU A 43 -16.64 -23.87 7.68
CA GLU A 43 -17.49 -23.35 6.59
C GLU A 43 -17.02 -21.98 6.09
N LEU A 44 -16.57 -21.11 6.99
CA LEU A 44 -16.01 -19.80 6.64
C LEU A 44 -14.72 -19.92 5.82
N ARG A 45 -13.85 -20.88 6.12
CA ARG A 45 -12.63 -21.11 5.33
C ARG A 45 -12.96 -21.57 3.91
N GLU A 46 -13.89 -22.52 3.78
CA GLU A 46 -14.35 -22.97 2.46
C GLU A 46 -14.93 -21.81 1.66
N PHE A 47 -15.80 -21.01 2.29
CA PHE A 47 -16.38 -19.82 1.66
C PHE A 47 -15.31 -18.82 1.20
N LEU A 48 -14.32 -18.53 2.04
CA LEU A 48 -13.21 -17.63 1.71
C LEU A 48 -12.40 -18.14 0.52
N ILE A 49 -12.01 -19.43 0.51
CA ILE A 49 -11.25 -20.01 -0.59
C ILE A 49 -12.06 -19.92 -1.89
N GLU A 50 -13.34 -20.31 -1.87
CA GLU A 50 -14.22 -20.26 -3.04
C GLU A 50 -14.31 -18.85 -3.62
N HIS A 51 -14.62 -17.84 -2.81
CA HIS A 51 -14.92 -16.49 -3.34
C HIS A 51 -13.65 -15.66 -3.60
N VAL A 52 -12.60 -15.81 -2.79
CA VAL A 52 -11.35 -15.07 -2.98
C VAL A 52 -10.54 -15.67 -4.14
N SER A 53 -10.74 -16.94 -4.51
CA SER A 53 -10.16 -17.52 -5.73
C SER A 53 -10.63 -16.85 -7.03
N GLU A 54 -11.82 -16.23 -7.03
CA GLU A 54 -12.38 -15.52 -8.17
C GLU A 54 -12.03 -14.04 -8.19
N THR A 55 -11.94 -13.41 -7.03
CA THR A 55 -11.74 -11.95 -6.90
C THR A 55 -10.29 -11.56 -6.61
N GLY A 56 -9.48 -12.51 -6.11
CA GLY A 56 -8.17 -12.24 -5.53
C GLY A 56 -8.25 -11.46 -4.21
N GLY A 57 -7.11 -11.19 -3.60
CA GLY A 57 -6.98 -10.40 -2.37
C GLY A 57 -6.32 -11.17 -1.23
N HIS A 58 -6.63 -10.75 0.00
CA HIS A 58 -5.83 -11.11 1.17
C HIS A 58 -6.22 -12.43 1.83
N ILE A 59 -6.08 -13.55 1.12
CA ILE A 59 -6.60 -14.84 1.62
C ILE A 59 -5.83 -15.35 2.85
N ALA A 60 -4.50 -15.31 2.87
CA ALA A 60 -3.72 -15.96 3.94
C ALA A 60 -4.00 -15.35 5.33
N SER A 61 -4.09 -14.02 5.42
CA SER A 61 -4.41 -13.33 6.68
C SER A 61 -5.83 -13.63 7.16
N ASN A 62 -6.80 -13.78 6.25
CA ASN A 62 -8.19 -14.08 6.59
C ASN A 62 -8.40 -15.52 7.03
N LEU A 63 -7.65 -16.47 6.48
CA LEU A 63 -7.68 -17.87 6.91
C LEU A 63 -7.14 -18.09 8.33
N GLY A 64 -6.13 -17.29 8.71
CA GLY A 64 -5.52 -17.35 10.04
C GLY A 64 -6.37 -16.74 11.16
N ILE A 65 -7.23 -15.76 10.85
CA ILE A 65 -7.96 -14.98 11.87
C ILE A 65 -9.39 -15.47 12.15
N VAL A 66 -9.83 -16.56 11.51
CA VAL A 66 -11.22 -17.03 11.58
C VAL A 66 -11.69 -17.22 13.02
N GLU A 67 -10.97 -18.03 13.81
CA GLU A 67 -11.36 -18.32 15.20
C GLU A 67 -11.28 -17.07 16.08
N LEU A 68 -10.26 -16.23 15.90
CA LEU A 68 -10.10 -14.99 16.65
C LEU A 68 -11.29 -14.04 16.41
N THR A 69 -11.70 -13.91 15.16
CA THR A 69 -12.86 -13.07 14.78
C THR A 69 -14.15 -13.61 15.39
N LEU A 70 -14.37 -14.92 15.35
CA LEU A 70 -15.54 -15.56 15.97
C LEU A 70 -15.55 -15.39 17.49
N ALA A 71 -14.42 -15.56 18.16
CA ALA A 71 -14.30 -15.38 19.61
C ALA A 71 -14.55 -13.91 20.03
N LEU A 72 -14.09 -12.94 19.24
CA LEU A 72 -14.37 -11.52 19.47
C LEU A 72 -15.87 -11.23 19.37
N HIS A 73 -16.55 -11.66 18.29
CA HIS A 73 -18.00 -11.45 18.13
C HIS A 73 -18.86 -12.28 19.09
N LYS A 74 -18.33 -13.39 19.62
CA LYS A 74 -18.99 -14.14 20.70
C LYS A 74 -19.10 -13.29 21.97
N ILE A 75 -18.05 -12.56 22.35
CA ILE A 75 -17.97 -11.81 23.62
C ILE A 75 -18.40 -10.34 23.51
N PHE A 76 -18.04 -9.68 22.43
CA PHE A 76 -18.34 -8.28 22.16
C PHE A 76 -19.45 -8.16 21.12
N THR A 77 -20.21 -7.06 21.13
CA THR A 77 -21.37 -6.87 20.25
C THR A 77 -21.17 -5.60 19.43
N THR A 78 -20.96 -5.72 18.12
CA THR A 78 -20.97 -4.54 17.23
C THR A 78 -22.42 -4.30 16.75
N PRO A 79 -22.90 -3.05 16.60
CA PRO A 79 -22.14 -1.81 16.61
C PRO A 79 -21.91 -1.17 18.00
N ASP A 80 -22.38 -1.75 19.10
CA ASP A 80 -22.29 -1.15 20.44
C ASP A 80 -20.83 -1.05 20.95
N ASP A 81 -20.15 -2.19 21.03
CA ASP A 81 -18.71 -2.30 21.24
C ASP A 81 -17.96 -1.89 19.96
N LYS A 82 -16.84 -1.18 20.12
CA LYS A 82 -16.04 -0.64 19.01
C LYS A 82 -14.84 -1.54 18.72
N MET A 83 -14.79 -2.14 17.55
CA MET A 83 -13.67 -2.95 17.07
C MET A 83 -12.93 -2.23 15.94
N ILE A 84 -11.68 -1.87 16.18
CA ILE A 84 -10.80 -1.23 15.21
C ILE A 84 -9.78 -2.27 14.74
N TRP A 85 -9.70 -2.50 13.43
CA TRP A 85 -8.83 -3.50 12.81
C TRP A 85 -7.64 -2.83 12.13
N ASP A 86 -6.43 -3.10 12.62
CA ASP A 86 -5.21 -2.52 12.05
C ASP A 86 -4.93 -3.08 10.65
N VAL A 87 -4.51 -2.23 9.70
CA VAL A 87 -4.48 -2.48 8.24
C VAL A 87 -5.87 -2.79 7.67
N GLY A 88 -6.59 -3.74 8.24
CA GLY A 88 -7.94 -4.12 7.86
C GLY A 88 -8.04 -5.26 6.85
N HIS A 89 -6.91 -5.68 6.25
CA HIS A 89 -6.88 -6.76 5.26
C HIS A 89 -7.39 -8.10 5.80
N GLN A 90 -7.34 -8.31 7.12
CA GLN A 90 -7.78 -9.50 7.85
C GLN A 90 -9.26 -9.47 8.29
N THR A 91 -10.11 -8.66 7.63
CA THR A 91 -11.51 -8.45 8.06
C THR A 91 -12.57 -9.12 7.20
N TYR A 92 -12.21 -10.00 6.26
CA TYR A 92 -13.21 -10.66 5.41
C TYR A 92 -14.19 -11.50 6.24
N VAL A 93 -13.69 -12.21 7.26
CA VAL A 93 -14.54 -12.96 8.20
C VAL A 93 -15.48 -12.01 8.94
N HIS A 94 -14.96 -10.87 9.41
CA HIS A 94 -15.76 -9.83 10.06
C HIS A 94 -16.86 -9.32 9.12
N LYS A 95 -16.56 -9.05 7.85
CA LYS A 95 -17.54 -8.62 6.83
C LYS A 95 -18.63 -9.67 6.62
N ILE A 96 -18.24 -10.93 6.45
CA ILE A 96 -19.16 -12.05 6.20
C ILE A 96 -20.21 -12.16 7.33
N ILE A 97 -19.77 -12.16 8.59
CA ILE A 97 -20.66 -12.37 9.75
C ILE A 97 -21.39 -11.10 10.22
N THR A 98 -21.16 -9.96 9.56
CA THR A 98 -21.83 -8.68 9.81
C THR A 98 -22.73 -8.27 8.64
N GLY A 99 -23.35 -9.27 7.99
CA GLY A 99 -24.42 -9.06 7.00
C GLY A 99 -23.95 -8.81 5.56
N ARG A 100 -22.65 -8.92 5.27
CA ARG A 100 -22.10 -8.65 3.92
C ARG A 100 -21.78 -9.89 3.10
N LYS A 101 -22.13 -11.09 3.58
CA LYS A 101 -21.90 -12.37 2.88
C LYS A 101 -22.42 -12.37 1.45
N ASN A 102 -23.65 -11.89 1.21
CA ASN A 102 -24.30 -11.97 -0.10
C ASN A 102 -23.66 -11.06 -1.17
N ASN A 103 -22.89 -10.05 -0.76
CA ASN A 103 -22.23 -9.11 -1.67
C ASN A 103 -20.76 -9.48 -1.90
N PHE A 104 -20.29 -10.61 -1.35
CA PHE A 104 -18.86 -10.95 -1.32
C PHE A 104 -18.26 -11.24 -2.70
N ASN A 105 -19.09 -11.60 -3.68
CA ASN A 105 -18.71 -11.69 -5.10
C ASN A 105 -18.28 -10.33 -5.73
N THR A 106 -18.59 -9.22 -5.07
CA THR A 106 -18.19 -7.85 -5.46
C THR A 106 -16.93 -7.35 -4.76
N LEU A 107 -16.28 -8.20 -3.93
CA LEU A 107 -15.09 -7.83 -3.19
C LEU A 107 -14.01 -7.23 -4.09
N ARG A 108 -13.52 -6.05 -3.70
CA ARG A 108 -12.48 -5.23 -4.36
C ARG A 108 -12.81 -4.80 -5.79
N LYS A 109 -14.07 -4.91 -6.21
CA LYS A 109 -14.57 -4.40 -7.49
C LYS A 109 -15.09 -2.98 -7.33
N TYR A 110 -15.14 -2.27 -8.46
CA TYR A 110 -15.74 -0.95 -8.52
C TYR A 110 -17.21 -0.99 -8.08
N ASP A 111 -17.61 -0.06 -7.22
CA ASP A 111 -18.93 -0.01 -6.53
C ASP A 111 -19.29 -1.29 -5.73
N GLY A 112 -18.30 -2.13 -5.40
CA GLY A 112 -18.45 -3.34 -4.60
C GLY A 112 -17.96 -3.21 -3.15
N LEU A 113 -17.81 -4.34 -2.46
CA LEU A 113 -17.22 -4.37 -1.11
C LEU A 113 -15.74 -4.00 -1.15
N ALA A 114 -15.28 -3.15 -0.23
CA ALA A 114 -13.88 -2.82 -0.08
C ALA A 114 -13.08 -4.01 0.47
N GLY A 115 -11.79 -4.09 0.12
CA GLY A 115 -10.86 -5.07 0.70
C GLY A 115 -10.50 -4.81 2.17
N PHE A 116 -10.93 -3.68 2.72
CA PHE A 116 -10.61 -3.20 4.06
C PHE A 116 -11.88 -2.66 4.75
N PRO A 117 -11.90 -2.47 6.08
CA PRO A 117 -13.00 -1.86 6.80
C PRO A 117 -13.28 -0.45 6.28
N LYS A 118 -14.55 -0.15 6.05
CA LYS A 118 -15.00 1.14 5.53
C LYS A 118 -16.27 1.56 6.25
N THR A 119 -16.19 2.67 6.98
CA THR A 119 -17.28 3.27 7.76
C THR A 119 -18.55 3.54 6.96
N SER A 120 -18.41 3.91 5.69
CA SER A 120 -19.55 4.10 4.79
C SER A 120 -20.14 2.79 4.25
N GLU A 121 -19.45 1.66 4.40
CA GLU A 121 -19.89 0.34 3.94
C GLU A 121 -20.72 -0.40 5.02
N SER A 122 -20.38 -0.20 6.30
CA SER A 122 -21.07 -0.90 7.40
C SER A 122 -20.97 -0.16 8.74
N PRO A 123 -22.05 -0.14 9.55
CA PRO A 123 -21.97 0.37 10.93
C PRO A 123 -21.06 -0.47 11.85
N HIS A 124 -20.65 -1.67 11.40
CA HIS A 124 -19.71 -2.53 12.12
C HIS A 124 -18.24 -2.16 11.87
N ASP A 125 -17.95 -1.31 10.87
CA ASP A 125 -16.62 -0.83 10.53
C ASP A 125 -16.45 0.60 11.09
N PHE A 126 -15.85 0.77 12.26
CA PHE A 126 -15.84 2.08 12.95
C PHE A 126 -14.75 3.05 12.50
N PHE A 127 -13.72 2.53 11.84
CA PHE A 127 -12.57 3.33 11.43
C PHE A 127 -12.03 2.76 10.12
N ASN A 128 -11.80 3.64 9.14
CA ASN A 128 -11.22 3.24 7.87
C ASN A 128 -9.75 2.90 8.08
N THR A 129 -9.33 1.70 7.69
CA THR A 129 -7.93 1.29 7.74
C THR A 129 -7.45 0.79 6.38
N GLY A 130 -6.14 0.83 6.21
CA GLY A 130 -5.43 0.37 5.01
C GLY A 130 -3.94 0.46 5.28
N HIS A 131 -3.47 1.64 5.69
CA HIS A 131 -2.15 1.77 6.31
C HIS A 131 -2.12 1.12 7.70
N SER A 132 -0.95 0.61 8.07
CA SER A 132 -0.74 -0.09 9.34
C SER A 132 -0.56 0.86 10.53
N SER A 133 -0.52 0.28 11.73
CA SER A 133 -0.08 0.91 12.98
C SER A 133 -1.01 2.02 13.49
N THR A 134 -2.23 2.08 12.98
CA THR A 134 -3.22 3.14 13.30
C THR A 134 -4.22 2.73 14.37
N ALA A 135 -4.48 1.43 14.54
CA ALA A 135 -5.64 0.95 15.28
C ALA A 135 -5.57 1.27 16.77
N ILE A 136 -4.38 1.18 17.39
CA ILE A 136 -4.19 1.48 18.82
C ILE A 136 -4.48 2.97 19.09
N SER A 137 -3.93 3.86 18.26
CA SER A 137 -4.16 5.30 18.38
C SER A 137 -5.64 5.64 18.19
N ALA A 138 -6.28 5.07 17.17
CA ALA A 138 -7.70 5.28 16.92
C ALA A 138 -8.56 4.76 18.09
N ALA A 139 -8.30 3.54 18.55
CA ALA A 139 -8.99 2.92 19.68
C ALA A 139 -8.84 3.75 20.97
N LEU A 140 -7.66 4.29 21.25
CA LEU A 140 -7.46 5.18 22.40
C LEU A 140 -8.32 6.45 22.29
N GLY A 141 -8.44 7.03 21.08
CA GLY A 141 -9.35 8.13 20.79
C GLY A 141 -10.82 7.77 21.08
N PHE A 142 -11.28 6.60 20.62
CA PHE A 142 -12.63 6.09 20.92
C PHE A 142 -12.85 5.87 22.43
N ALA A 143 -11.87 5.31 23.14
CA ALA A 143 -11.96 5.06 24.57
C ALA A 143 -12.06 6.37 25.37
N ARG A 144 -11.25 7.37 25.03
CA ARG A 144 -11.32 8.71 25.65
C ARG A 144 -12.64 9.41 25.33
N ALA A 145 -13.12 9.32 24.09
CA ALA A 145 -14.40 9.90 23.69
C ALA A 145 -15.57 9.27 24.46
N ARG A 146 -15.58 7.94 24.63
CA ARG A 146 -16.54 7.20 25.47
C ARG A 146 -16.56 7.75 26.89
N ASP A 147 -15.38 7.87 27.50
CA ASP A 147 -15.23 8.28 28.90
C ASP A 147 -15.72 9.72 29.11
N LEU A 148 -15.37 10.63 28.19
CA LEU A 148 -15.82 12.04 28.21
C LEU A 148 -17.34 12.15 28.04
N LYS A 149 -17.94 11.31 27.20
CA LYS A 149 -19.39 11.25 27.00
C LYS A 149 -20.13 10.44 28.07
N LYS A 150 -19.41 9.81 29.00
CA LYS A 150 -19.96 8.92 30.04
C LYS A 150 -20.76 7.75 29.46
N GLU A 151 -20.35 7.29 28.29
CA GLU A 151 -20.96 6.15 27.60
C GLU A 151 -20.42 4.83 28.16
N ARG A 152 -21.07 3.70 27.85
CA ARG A 152 -20.68 2.37 28.31
C ARG A 152 -20.61 1.38 27.15
N TYR A 153 -19.41 1.20 26.62
CA TYR A 153 -19.08 0.17 25.65
C TYR A 153 -17.59 -0.20 25.72
N SER A 154 -17.25 -1.36 25.17
CA SER A 154 -15.87 -1.83 25.06
C SER A 154 -15.20 -1.22 23.82
N VAL A 155 -13.90 -0.96 23.89
CA VAL A 155 -13.11 -0.51 22.75
C VAL A 155 -11.94 -1.46 22.56
N ILE A 156 -11.85 -2.06 21.38
CA ILE A 156 -10.91 -3.12 21.03
C ILE A 156 -10.10 -2.70 19.81
N ALA A 157 -8.77 -2.71 19.91
CA ALA A 157 -7.86 -2.64 18.77
C ALA A 157 -7.35 -4.05 18.46
N VAL A 158 -7.52 -4.52 17.22
CA VAL A 158 -6.94 -5.79 16.74
C VAL A 158 -5.77 -5.48 15.84
N VAL A 159 -4.56 -5.86 16.27
CA VAL A 159 -3.30 -5.42 15.66
C VAL A 159 -2.46 -6.65 15.29
N GLY A 160 -1.87 -6.67 14.09
CA GLY A 160 -0.89 -7.68 13.74
C GLY A 160 0.47 -7.39 14.38
N ASP A 161 1.25 -8.42 14.65
CA ASP A 161 2.65 -8.32 15.09
C ASP A 161 3.52 -7.47 14.16
N GLY A 162 3.34 -7.58 12.85
CA GLY A 162 3.99 -6.70 11.88
C GLY A 162 3.64 -5.22 12.07
N ALA A 163 2.35 -4.91 12.24
CA ALA A 163 1.87 -3.55 12.45
C ALA A 163 2.29 -2.97 13.81
N LEU A 164 2.61 -3.81 14.79
CA LEU A 164 3.12 -3.36 16.08
C LEU A 164 4.53 -2.77 15.97
N THR A 165 5.28 -3.09 14.89
CA THR A 165 6.62 -2.57 14.65
C THR A 165 6.65 -1.11 14.20
N GLY A 166 5.52 -0.56 13.74
CA GLY A 166 5.44 0.83 13.28
C GLY A 166 5.48 1.83 14.43
N GLY A 167 6.20 2.94 14.21
CA GLY A 167 6.42 3.97 15.25
C GLY A 167 5.13 4.47 15.91
N MET A 168 4.09 4.73 15.10
CA MET A 168 2.79 5.19 15.59
C MET A 168 2.10 4.18 16.55
N ALA A 169 2.30 2.88 16.36
CA ALA A 169 1.76 1.89 17.28
C ALA A 169 2.44 1.99 18.65
N PHE A 170 3.76 2.17 18.68
CA PHE A 170 4.52 2.38 19.93
C PHE A 170 4.18 3.69 20.62
N GLU A 171 4.08 4.79 19.86
CA GLU A 171 3.64 6.09 20.38
C GLU A 171 2.26 5.96 21.07
N ALA A 172 1.33 5.26 20.43
CA ALA A 172 -0.01 5.03 20.96
C ALA A 172 -0.02 4.09 22.18
N LEU A 173 0.82 3.04 22.20
CA LEU A 173 0.99 2.19 23.38
C LEU A 173 1.52 2.99 24.57
N ASN A 174 2.54 3.81 24.34
CA ASN A 174 3.14 4.65 25.38
C ASN A 174 2.12 5.63 26.00
N ASP A 175 1.23 6.20 25.19
CA ASP A 175 0.13 7.05 25.70
C ASP A 175 -0.94 6.20 26.44
N ALA A 176 -1.41 5.13 25.80
CA ALA A 176 -2.48 4.29 26.33
C ALA A 176 -2.13 3.64 27.68
N GLY A 177 -0.88 3.20 27.87
CA GLY A 177 -0.46 2.54 29.10
C GLY A 177 -0.46 3.43 30.34
N ARG A 178 -0.40 4.76 30.16
CA ARG A 178 -0.55 5.75 31.23
C ARG A 178 -1.99 6.22 31.42
N SER A 179 -2.92 5.75 30.59
CA SER A 179 -4.31 6.17 30.60
C SER A 179 -5.12 5.40 31.64
N ALA A 180 -6.10 6.08 32.26
CA ALA A 180 -7.10 5.42 33.08
C ALA A 180 -8.25 4.79 32.25
N SER A 181 -8.28 5.06 30.93
CA SER A 181 -9.34 4.59 30.04
C SER A 181 -9.28 3.08 29.83
N ASP A 182 -10.46 2.43 29.89
CA ASP A 182 -10.60 1.01 29.59
C ASP A 182 -10.45 0.78 28.08
N ILE A 183 -9.35 0.16 27.66
CA ILE A 183 -9.03 -0.20 26.26
C ILE A 183 -8.45 -1.62 26.22
N ILE A 184 -8.82 -2.39 25.19
CA ILE A 184 -8.29 -3.73 24.94
C ILE A 184 -7.51 -3.72 23.64
N VAL A 185 -6.21 -4.01 23.71
CA VAL A 185 -5.36 -4.26 22.54
C VAL A 185 -5.20 -5.76 22.39
N VAL A 186 -5.60 -6.30 21.23
CA VAL A 186 -5.46 -7.72 20.89
C VAL A 186 -4.40 -7.84 19.82
N LEU A 187 -3.25 -8.39 20.19
CA LEU A 187 -2.17 -8.73 19.28
C LEU A 187 -2.47 -10.07 18.62
N ASN A 188 -2.57 -10.06 17.30
CA ASN A 188 -2.61 -11.24 16.44
C ASN A 188 -1.19 -11.55 15.94
N ASP A 189 -0.45 -12.35 16.69
CA ASP A 189 0.93 -12.76 16.38
C ASP A 189 0.93 -14.01 15.50
N ASN A 190 1.43 -13.88 14.27
CA ASN A 190 1.64 -15.00 13.35
C ASN A 190 3.07 -15.07 12.78
N GLU A 191 4.01 -14.30 13.35
CA GLU A 191 5.41 -14.11 12.95
C GLU A 191 5.62 -13.47 11.55
N MET A 192 4.58 -12.91 10.93
CA MET A 192 4.63 -12.41 9.54
C MET A 192 4.00 -11.00 9.38
N SER A 193 4.66 -10.16 8.57
CA SER A 193 4.08 -8.94 7.96
C SER A 193 3.56 -9.33 6.57
N ILE A 194 4.24 -8.90 5.51
CA ILE A 194 4.18 -9.52 4.17
C ILE A 194 5.24 -10.62 4.10
N ALA A 195 6.50 -10.25 4.37
CA ALA A 195 7.61 -11.15 4.66
C ALA A 195 7.65 -11.53 6.16
N LYS A 196 8.64 -12.34 6.57
CA LYS A 196 8.90 -12.61 7.99
C LYS A 196 9.15 -11.30 8.74
N ASN A 197 8.64 -11.19 9.96
CA ASN A 197 8.87 -9.99 10.75
C ASN A 197 10.35 -9.82 11.12
N VAL A 198 10.78 -8.57 11.18
CA VAL A 198 12.14 -8.15 11.50
C VAL A 198 12.14 -7.19 12.69
N GLY A 199 13.29 -7.05 13.34
CA GLY A 199 13.50 -6.13 14.45
C GLY A 199 13.38 -6.75 15.84
N GLY A 200 13.94 -6.06 16.83
CA GLY A 200 14.08 -6.57 18.20
C GLY A 200 12.75 -6.89 18.88
N LEU A 201 11.69 -6.11 18.62
CA LEU A 201 10.35 -6.40 19.14
C LEU A 201 9.80 -7.72 18.59
N SER A 202 9.98 -7.98 17.29
CA SER A 202 9.54 -9.24 16.69
C SER A 202 10.27 -10.42 17.31
N SER A 203 11.60 -10.34 17.46
CA SER A 203 12.36 -11.40 18.12
C SER A 203 11.86 -11.63 19.55
N TYR A 204 11.60 -10.56 20.29
CA TYR A 204 11.05 -10.65 21.65
C TYR A 204 9.68 -11.34 21.70
N LEU A 205 8.76 -11.01 20.80
CA LEU A 205 7.45 -11.68 20.70
C LEU A 205 7.59 -13.17 20.36
N SER A 206 8.47 -13.52 19.41
CA SER A 206 8.76 -14.92 19.08
C SER A 206 9.32 -15.71 20.27
N HIS A 207 10.19 -15.11 21.11
CA HIS A 207 10.69 -15.77 22.32
C HIS A 207 9.56 -16.03 23.32
N ILE A 208 8.67 -15.06 23.56
CA ILE A 208 7.50 -15.24 24.43
C ILE A 208 6.60 -16.37 23.92
N ARG A 209 6.45 -16.49 22.60
CA ARG A 209 5.65 -17.53 21.95
C ARG A 209 6.28 -18.93 22.08
N SER A 210 7.59 -19.06 21.86
CA SER A 210 8.31 -20.35 21.86
C SER A 210 8.60 -20.90 23.25
N GLU A 211 8.85 -20.03 24.23
CA GLU A 211 9.07 -20.41 25.62
C GLU A 211 7.95 -19.81 26.48
N PRO A 212 6.88 -20.56 26.78
CA PRO A 212 5.92 -20.11 27.77
C PRO A 212 6.68 -19.88 29.07
N ILE A 213 6.74 -18.62 29.55
CA ILE A 213 7.43 -18.16 30.77
C ILE A 213 6.89 -18.85 32.07
N TYR A 214 6.08 -19.89 31.90
CA TYR A 214 5.59 -20.79 32.95
C TYR A 214 6.68 -21.56 33.71
N PHE A 215 7.89 -21.71 33.17
CA PHE A 215 8.90 -22.61 33.76
C PHE A 215 9.75 -22.01 34.89
N LYS A 216 9.90 -20.68 35.00
CA LYS A 216 10.76 -20.08 36.03
C LYS A 216 10.08 -19.90 37.40
N ALA A 217 8.77 -19.66 37.41
CA ALA A 217 7.99 -19.47 38.63
C ALA A 217 7.81 -20.74 39.46
N LYS A 218 7.85 -21.91 38.83
CA LYS A 218 7.54 -23.19 39.49
C LYS A 218 8.72 -23.74 40.27
N GLU A 219 9.94 -23.58 39.76
CA GLU A 219 11.17 -24.04 40.43
C GLU A 219 11.46 -23.23 41.70
N ASP A 220 11.27 -21.91 41.66
CA ASP A 220 11.45 -21.05 42.84
C ASP A 220 10.38 -21.32 43.91
N LEU A 221 9.13 -21.61 43.51
CA LEU A 221 8.06 -21.94 44.44
C LEU A 221 8.27 -23.32 45.09
N ASP A 222 8.68 -24.33 44.32
CA ASP A 222 8.98 -25.68 44.83
C ASP A 222 10.24 -25.68 45.73
N PHE A 223 11.23 -24.81 45.46
CA PHE A 223 12.41 -24.61 46.30
C PHE A 223 12.11 -23.89 47.63
N ILE A 224 11.17 -22.95 47.63
CA ILE A 224 10.71 -22.26 48.86
C ILE A 224 9.81 -23.19 49.69
N LEU A 225 8.91 -23.95 49.04
CA LEU A 225 8.00 -24.89 49.71
C LEU A 225 8.71 -26.10 50.33
N SER A 226 9.79 -26.58 49.72
CA SER A 226 10.60 -27.70 50.25
C SER A 226 11.44 -27.33 51.49
N LYS A 227 11.56 -26.04 51.84
CA LYS A 227 12.31 -25.56 53.00
C LYS A 227 11.46 -25.30 54.25
N ILE A 228 10.15 -25.51 54.21
CA ILE A 228 9.28 -25.24 55.36
C ILE A 228 8.95 -26.57 56.07
N PRO A 229 9.49 -26.83 57.28
CA PRO A 229 9.15 -28.02 58.03
C PRO A 229 7.78 -27.84 58.67
N ALA A 230 6.92 -28.85 58.48
CA ALA A 230 5.61 -29.02 59.13
C ALA A 230 4.51 -28.00 58.76
N ILE A 231 3.74 -28.30 57.70
CA ILE A 231 2.43 -27.67 57.50
C ILE A 231 1.36 -28.75 57.30
N GLY A 232 0.40 -28.79 58.25
CA GLY A 232 -0.67 -29.76 58.35
C GLY A 232 -1.79 -29.61 57.30
N LYS A 233 -2.74 -30.56 57.36
CA LYS A 233 -3.86 -30.82 56.44
C LYS A 233 -4.76 -29.60 56.07
N SER A 234 -4.61 -28.44 56.72
CA SER A 234 -5.35 -27.22 56.40
C SER A 234 -4.72 -26.37 55.29
N ALA A 235 -3.40 -26.47 55.05
CA ALA A 235 -2.76 -25.69 53.98
C ALA A 235 -2.99 -26.27 52.58
N SER A 236 -3.20 -27.58 52.46
CA SER A 236 -3.50 -28.22 51.17
C SER A 236 -4.83 -27.76 50.56
N LYS A 237 -5.81 -27.41 51.40
CA LYS A 237 -7.10 -26.81 51.00
C LYS A 237 -6.94 -25.35 50.54
N MET A 238 -6.06 -24.60 51.20
CA MET A 238 -5.69 -23.24 50.77
C MET A 238 -4.92 -23.28 49.44
N LEU A 239 -4.04 -24.27 49.27
CA LEU A 239 -3.30 -24.52 48.03
C LEU A 239 -4.20 -24.88 46.85
N SER A 240 -5.30 -25.63 47.08
CA SER A 240 -6.26 -25.97 46.00
C SER A 240 -7.10 -24.78 45.55
N MET A 241 -7.39 -23.80 46.41
CA MET A 241 -8.01 -22.54 45.99
C MET A 241 -7.02 -21.61 45.29
N ALA A 242 -5.75 -21.63 45.71
CA ALA A 242 -4.69 -20.84 45.07
C ALA A 242 -4.34 -21.34 43.65
N LYS A 243 -4.50 -22.65 43.37
CA LYS A 243 -4.27 -23.25 42.05
C LYS A 243 -5.17 -22.71 40.94
N GLY A 244 -6.33 -22.14 41.26
CA GLY A 244 -7.23 -21.52 40.28
C GLY A 244 -6.93 -20.05 39.97
N THR A 245 -6.21 -19.37 40.86
CA THR A 245 -6.06 -17.90 40.85
C THR A 245 -4.62 -17.44 40.61
N ILE A 246 -3.62 -18.32 40.74
CA ILE A 246 -2.18 -18.01 40.60
C ILE A 246 -1.66 -18.21 39.15
N LYS A 247 -2.52 -18.30 38.13
CA LYS A 247 -2.05 -18.54 36.76
C LYS A 247 -1.45 -17.34 36.02
N TYR A 248 -1.51 -16.13 36.59
CA TYR A 248 -1.01 -14.89 35.98
C TYR A 248 -0.34 -14.04 37.04
N MET A 249 0.86 -14.44 37.47
CA MET A 249 1.72 -13.55 38.26
C MET A 249 2.16 -12.38 37.38
N ILE A 250 2.25 -11.20 37.98
CA ILE A 250 3.01 -10.05 37.46
C ILE A 250 4.39 -10.60 37.10
N LEU A 251 4.74 -10.59 35.82
CA LEU A 251 6.00 -11.13 35.33
C LEU A 251 6.92 -9.93 35.06
N PRO A 252 7.88 -9.64 35.96
CA PRO A 252 8.83 -8.55 35.74
C PRO A 252 9.55 -8.77 34.40
N GLY A 253 9.61 -7.73 33.57
CA GLY A 253 10.29 -7.78 32.27
C GLY A 253 9.40 -8.02 31.05
N ILE A 254 8.06 -8.06 31.20
CA ILE A 254 7.16 -7.92 30.04
C ILE A 254 7.06 -6.44 29.65
N ILE A 255 7.57 -6.07 28.47
CA ILE A 255 7.65 -4.65 28.04
C ILE A 255 6.29 -3.94 28.11
N PHE A 256 5.19 -4.66 27.80
CA PHE A 256 3.84 -4.10 27.84
C PHE A 256 3.37 -3.80 29.27
N GLU A 257 3.78 -4.59 30.27
CA GLU A 257 3.49 -4.30 31.67
C GLU A 257 4.26 -3.07 32.16
N GLU A 258 5.52 -2.93 31.76
CA GLU A 258 6.33 -1.74 32.04
C GLU A 258 5.76 -0.47 31.38
N LEU A 259 5.09 -0.61 30.23
CA LEU A 259 4.33 0.47 29.61
C LEU A 259 3.02 0.81 30.34
N GLY A 260 2.56 -0.04 31.27
CA GLY A 260 1.37 0.17 32.08
C GLY A 260 0.15 -0.68 31.69
N PHE A 261 0.29 -1.64 30.78
CA PHE A 261 -0.78 -2.56 30.40
C PHE A 261 -0.87 -3.76 31.33
N LYS A 262 -2.08 -4.31 31.48
CA LYS A 262 -2.26 -5.67 31.99
C LYS A 262 -2.06 -6.66 30.84
N TYR A 263 -1.06 -7.52 30.92
CA TYR A 263 -0.75 -8.47 29.87
C TYR A 263 -1.44 -9.83 30.06
N LEU A 264 -2.10 -10.34 29.02
CA LEU A 264 -2.81 -11.62 29.01
C LEU A 264 -2.38 -12.45 27.80
N GLY A 265 -1.51 -13.44 27.99
CA GLY A 265 -1.10 -14.37 26.93
C GLY A 265 0.31 -14.95 27.13
N PRO A 266 0.90 -15.58 26.10
CA PRO A 266 0.29 -15.88 24.80
C PRO A 266 -0.84 -16.92 24.91
N ILE A 267 -1.88 -16.79 24.07
CA ILE A 267 -2.98 -17.75 23.96
C ILE A 267 -3.10 -18.33 22.56
N ASP A 268 -3.54 -19.60 22.48
CA ASP A 268 -3.81 -20.29 21.21
C ASP A 268 -4.98 -19.61 20.47
N GLY A 269 -4.66 -18.93 19.38
CA GLY A 269 -5.58 -18.18 18.53
C GLY A 269 -6.52 -19.03 17.68
N HIS A 270 -6.44 -20.35 17.80
CA HIS A 270 -7.33 -21.29 17.14
C HIS A 270 -8.19 -22.11 18.09
N SER A 271 -8.24 -21.71 19.36
CA SER A 271 -9.17 -22.24 20.34
C SER A 271 -10.19 -21.16 20.71
N ILE A 272 -11.36 -21.20 20.05
CA ILE A 272 -12.44 -20.21 20.25
C ILE A 272 -12.85 -20.13 21.73
N GLN A 273 -12.97 -21.28 22.40
CA GLN A 273 -13.34 -21.34 23.82
C GLN A 273 -12.30 -20.65 24.72
N LYS A 274 -11.00 -20.97 24.57
CA LYS A 274 -9.95 -20.34 25.39
C LYS A 274 -9.90 -18.83 25.18
N MET A 275 -10.03 -18.37 23.93
CA MET A 275 -10.07 -16.94 23.62
C MET A 275 -11.31 -16.27 24.23
N ALA A 276 -12.49 -16.89 24.11
CA ALA A 276 -13.72 -16.36 24.69
C ALA A 276 -13.62 -16.22 26.22
N ASP A 277 -13.00 -17.18 26.91
CA ASP A 277 -12.76 -17.10 28.36
C ASP A 277 -11.87 -15.90 28.73
N VAL A 278 -10.80 -15.65 27.97
CA VAL A 278 -9.88 -14.53 28.20
C VAL A 278 -10.54 -13.20 27.87
N PHE A 279 -11.23 -13.09 26.74
CA PHE A 279 -11.96 -11.87 26.35
C PHE A 279 -13.07 -11.53 27.34
N SER A 280 -13.79 -12.53 27.85
CA SER A 280 -14.83 -12.33 28.87
C SER A 280 -14.25 -11.74 30.17
N ARG A 281 -13.06 -12.18 30.58
CA ARG A 281 -12.34 -11.60 31.73
C ARG A 281 -11.88 -10.18 31.44
N ALA A 282 -11.23 -9.97 30.29
CA ALA A 282 -10.72 -8.67 29.87
C ALA A 282 -11.83 -7.60 29.81
N LYS A 283 -13.03 -7.96 29.31
CA LYS A 283 -14.20 -7.07 29.25
C LYS A 283 -14.60 -6.49 30.61
N ASN A 284 -14.33 -7.20 31.71
CA ASN A 284 -14.69 -6.80 33.07
C ASN A 284 -13.55 -6.12 33.83
N MET A 285 -12.35 -6.06 33.25
CA MET A 285 -11.18 -5.45 33.87
C MET A 285 -11.11 -3.94 33.58
N LYS A 286 -10.51 -3.19 34.50
CA LYS A 286 -10.28 -1.74 34.38
C LYS A 286 -8.89 -1.39 33.89
N GLY A 287 -8.76 -0.29 33.18
CA GLY A 287 -7.52 0.21 32.59
C GLY A 287 -7.12 -0.49 31.29
N PRO A 288 -5.93 -0.18 30.75
CA PRO A 288 -5.43 -0.73 29.49
C PRO A 288 -5.04 -2.21 29.62
N ILE A 289 -5.48 -3.02 28.66
CA ILE A 289 -5.26 -4.47 28.61
C ILE A 289 -4.62 -4.84 27.29
N PHE A 290 -3.59 -5.68 27.34
CA PHE A 290 -2.90 -6.21 26.18
C PHE A 290 -3.08 -7.73 26.14
N ILE A 291 -3.70 -8.26 25.09
CA ILE A 291 -3.98 -9.69 24.92
C ILE A 291 -3.13 -10.21 23.76
N HIS A 292 -2.26 -11.18 24.03
CA HIS A 292 -1.40 -11.77 23.03
C HIS A 292 -1.99 -13.10 22.52
N VAL A 293 -2.43 -13.12 21.27
CA VAL A 293 -3.03 -14.26 20.59
C VAL A 293 -2.10 -14.76 19.48
N CYS A 294 -1.73 -16.04 19.52
CA CYS A 294 -0.88 -16.65 18.50
C CYS A 294 -1.72 -17.37 17.44
N THR A 295 -1.60 -16.98 16.17
CA THR A 295 -2.29 -17.61 15.04
C THR A 295 -1.31 -18.12 13.97
N GLN A 296 -1.84 -18.88 13.00
CA GLN A 296 -1.10 -19.37 11.84
C GLN A 296 -1.67 -18.72 10.57
N LYS A 297 -0.82 -17.96 9.86
CA LYS A 297 -1.19 -17.35 8.57
C LYS A 297 -1.45 -18.45 7.54
N GLY A 298 -2.52 -18.32 6.75
CA GLY A 298 -2.91 -19.31 5.73
C GLY A 298 -3.67 -20.54 6.25
N LYS A 299 -3.99 -20.60 7.56
CA LYS A 299 -4.51 -21.82 8.20
C LYS A 299 -5.68 -22.48 7.47
N GLY A 300 -5.56 -23.78 7.25
CA GLY A 300 -6.56 -24.63 6.62
C GLY A 300 -6.46 -24.70 5.10
N TYR A 301 -5.48 -24.02 4.49
CA TYR A 301 -5.20 -24.10 3.06
C TYR A 301 -3.70 -24.36 2.84
N PRO A 302 -3.29 -25.62 2.54
CA PRO A 302 -1.87 -26.01 2.52
C PRO A 302 -0.96 -25.09 1.69
N PHE A 303 -1.42 -24.64 0.52
CA PHE A 303 -0.63 -23.75 -0.32
C PHE A 303 -0.36 -22.37 0.32
N ALA A 304 -1.30 -21.84 1.10
CA ALA A 304 -1.12 -20.59 1.83
C ALA A 304 -0.37 -20.77 3.14
N GLU A 305 -0.41 -21.95 3.77
CA GLU A 305 0.42 -22.27 4.93
C GLU A 305 1.90 -22.41 4.55
N GLU A 306 2.19 -23.03 3.39
CA GLU A 306 3.55 -23.22 2.90
C GLU A 306 4.15 -21.94 2.31
N LYS A 307 3.34 -21.08 1.67
CA LYS A 307 3.78 -19.86 0.97
C LYS A 307 2.94 -18.62 1.37
N PRO A 308 2.93 -18.25 2.66
CA PRO A 308 2.05 -17.20 3.19
C PRO A 308 2.31 -15.80 2.62
N ASP A 309 3.53 -15.54 2.14
CA ASP A 309 3.94 -14.35 1.42
C ASP A 309 3.23 -14.23 0.06
N LYS A 310 3.25 -15.32 -0.74
CA LYS A 310 2.60 -15.38 -2.06
C LYS A 310 1.08 -15.25 -1.96
N TYR A 311 0.49 -15.81 -0.91
CA TYR A 311 -0.94 -15.77 -0.64
C TYR A 311 -1.39 -14.59 0.25
N HIS A 312 -0.48 -13.68 0.60
CA HIS A 312 -0.83 -12.47 1.35
C HIS A 312 -1.73 -11.53 0.54
N GLY A 313 -1.49 -11.40 -0.76
CA GLY A 313 -2.29 -10.61 -1.70
C GLY A 313 -2.20 -11.24 -3.09
N ILE A 314 -3.07 -12.21 -3.36
CA ILE A 314 -2.99 -13.05 -4.58
C ILE A 314 -3.98 -12.57 -5.64
N SER A 315 -3.58 -12.66 -6.91
CA SER A 315 -4.50 -12.55 -8.05
C SER A 315 -5.48 -13.73 -8.08
N PRO A 316 -6.58 -13.68 -8.86
CA PRO A 316 -7.48 -14.82 -9.03
C PRO A 316 -6.72 -16.11 -9.35
N PHE A 317 -7.06 -17.20 -8.68
CA PHE A 317 -6.31 -18.45 -8.69
C PHE A 317 -7.25 -19.65 -8.75
N GLU A 318 -6.72 -20.81 -9.11
CA GLU A 318 -7.43 -22.09 -9.05
C GLU A 318 -7.37 -22.65 -7.64
N ALA A 319 -8.52 -22.85 -6.99
CA ALA A 319 -8.58 -23.28 -5.60
C ALA A 319 -7.91 -24.64 -5.37
N GLU A 320 -8.01 -25.56 -6.33
CA GLU A 320 -7.48 -26.92 -6.23
C GLU A 320 -5.96 -27.00 -6.37
N THR A 321 -5.35 -26.16 -7.21
CA THR A 321 -3.91 -26.19 -7.53
C THR A 321 -3.13 -25.06 -6.85
N GLY A 322 -3.81 -23.98 -6.46
CA GLY A 322 -3.18 -22.77 -5.95
C GLY A 322 -2.51 -21.91 -7.04
N GLU A 323 -2.70 -22.27 -8.32
CA GLU A 323 -2.06 -21.56 -9.43
C GLU A 323 -2.85 -20.32 -9.85
N VAL A 324 -2.14 -19.23 -10.13
CA VAL A 324 -2.76 -17.97 -10.54
C VAL A 324 -3.29 -18.13 -11.96
N LYS A 325 -4.55 -17.74 -12.19
CA LYS A 325 -5.25 -17.92 -13.47
C LYS A 325 -4.60 -17.17 -14.64
N VAL A 326 -3.83 -16.12 -14.36
CA VAL A 326 -3.11 -15.31 -15.37
C VAL A 326 -1.72 -14.93 -14.86
N ASN A 327 -0.68 -15.25 -15.65
CA ASN A 327 0.69 -14.78 -15.42
C ASN A 327 1.01 -13.65 -16.41
N ASN A 328 1.26 -12.43 -15.90
CA ASN A 328 1.35 -11.22 -16.72
C ASN A 328 2.78 -10.85 -17.17
N GLY A 329 3.77 -11.73 -17.02
CA GLY A 329 5.17 -11.39 -17.36
C GLY A 329 5.81 -10.43 -16.33
N PRO A 330 7.01 -9.88 -16.61
CA PRO A 330 7.73 -9.05 -15.65
C PRO A 330 7.01 -7.73 -15.41
N CYS A 331 7.05 -7.24 -14.17
CA CYS A 331 6.53 -5.94 -13.75
C CYS A 331 7.66 -4.91 -13.50
N PHE A 332 7.30 -3.64 -13.25
CA PHE A 332 8.29 -2.60 -12.94
C PHE A 332 9.21 -2.95 -11.75
N SER A 333 8.70 -3.63 -10.72
CA SER A 333 9.50 -4.05 -9.56
C SER A 333 10.57 -5.07 -9.93
N ASP A 334 10.26 -6.01 -10.83
CA ASP A 334 11.23 -7.02 -11.29
C ASP A 334 12.37 -6.35 -12.05
N VAL A 335 12.05 -5.37 -12.90
CA VAL A 335 13.02 -4.58 -13.64
C VAL A 335 13.88 -3.75 -12.70
N PHE A 336 13.25 -3.02 -11.77
CA PHE A 336 13.96 -2.24 -10.75
C PHE A 336 14.94 -3.12 -9.95
N GLY A 337 14.46 -4.25 -9.42
CA GLY A 337 15.26 -5.17 -8.61
C GLY A 337 16.43 -5.75 -9.37
N SER A 338 16.19 -6.25 -10.58
CA SER A 338 17.24 -6.82 -11.43
C SER A 338 18.30 -5.79 -11.82
N GLU A 339 17.90 -4.55 -12.11
CA GLU A 339 18.84 -3.50 -12.47
C GLU A 339 19.63 -2.99 -11.26
N LEU A 340 18.99 -2.84 -10.10
CA LEU A 340 19.69 -2.45 -8.88
C LEU A 340 20.76 -3.47 -8.48
N VAL A 341 20.48 -4.77 -8.64
CA VAL A 341 21.45 -5.83 -8.42
C VAL A 341 22.66 -5.66 -9.34
N LYS A 342 22.47 -5.43 -10.64
CA LYS A 342 23.58 -5.20 -11.58
C LYS A 342 24.42 -3.99 -11.17
N LEU A 343 23.79 -2.87 -10.84
CA LEU A 343 24.50 -1.67 -10.39
C LEU A 343 25.31 -1.94 -9.11
N ALA A 344 24.75 -2.71 -8.18
CA ALA A 344 25.42 -3.06 -6.93
C ALA A 344 26.53 -4.11 -7.08
N GLU A 345 26.58 -4.88 -8.17
CA GLU A 345 27.75 -5.71 -8.51
C GLU A 345 28.97 -4.85 -8.83
N GLU A 346 28.74 -3.71 -9.49
CA GLU A 346 29.80 -2.79 -9.93
C GLU A 346 30.14 -1.73 -8.86
N ASN A 347 29.22 -1.43 -7.95
CA ASN A 347 29.41 -0.42 -6.90
C ASN A 347 29.03 -0.94 -5.50
N LYS A 348 30.04 -1.00 -4.62
CA LYS A 348 29.91 -1.51 -3.25
C LYS A 348 29.20 -0.55 -2.29
N ASP A 349 29.12 0.73 -2.63
CA ASP A 349 28.51 1.77 -1.78
C ASP A 349 26.98 1.77 -1.88
N ILE A 350 26.42 1.05 -2.86
CA ILE A 350 24.97 0.91 -3.02
C ILE A 350 24.43 -0.02 -1.94
N VAL A 351 23.41 0.46 -1.22
CA VAL A 351 22.67 -0.30 -0.22
C VAL A 351 21.17 -0.19 -0.50
N ALA A 352 20.43 -1.27 -0.25
CA ALA A 352 18.99 -1.34 -0.49
C ALA A 352 18.23 -1.37 0.83
N ILE A 353 17.18 -0.55 0.94
CA ILE A 353 16.37 -0.40 2.14
C ILE A 353 14.90 -0.62 1.76
N THR A 354 14.17 -1.41 2.54
CA THR A 354 12.72 -1.59 2.41
C THR A 354 12.04 -1.49 3.76
N ALA A 355 10.74 -1.18 3.75
CA ALA A 355 9.88 -1.23 4.93
C ALA A 355 8.94 -2.45 4.82
N ALA A 356 9.43 -3.63 5.23
CA ALA A 356 8.69 -4.91 5.24
C ALA A 356 8.17 -5.44 3.89
N MET A 357 8.69 -4.94 2.75
CA MET A 357 8.17 -5.27 1.41
C MET A 357 9.22 -5.75 0.39
N PRO A 358 10.17 -6.64 0.72
CA PRO A 358 11.22 -7.05 -0.21
C PRO A 358 10.69 -7.63 -1.53
N HIS A 359 9.66 -8.47 -1.50
CA HIS A 359 9.02 -8.99 -2.72
C HIS A 359 8.20 -7.92 -3.45
N GLY A 360 7.44 -7.13 -2.70
CA GLY A 360 6.55 -6.09 -3.25
C GLY A 360 7.32 -5.03 -4.03
N THR A 361 8.53 -4.69 -3.60
CA THR A 361 9.38 -3.67 -4.23
C THR A 361 10.51 -4.26 -5.08
N GLY A 362 10.53 -5.58 -5.31
CA GLY A 362 11.53 -6.24 -6.17
C GLY A 362 12.92 -6.41 -5.55
N LEU A 363 13.08 -6.20 -4.25
CA LEU A 363 14.38 -6.29 -3.55
C LEU A 363 14.77 -7.70 -3.09
N ASN A 364 13.93 -8.72 -3.31
CA ASN A 364 14.24 -10.10 -2.90
C ASN A 364 15.57 -10.62 -3.49
N MET A 365 15.84 -10.34 -4.77
CA MET A 365 17.12 -10.74 -5.38
C MET A 365 18.31 -10.01 -4.77
N PHE A 366 18.12 -8.74 -4.38
CA PHE A 366 19.16 -7.95 -3.73
C PHE A 366 19.47 -8.49 -2.33
N SER A 367 18.44 -8.83 -1.55
CA SER A 367 18.62 -9.37 -0.20
C SER A 367 19.34 -10.72 -0.20
N GLU A 368 19.05 -11.58 -1.18
CA GLU A 368 19.73 -12.87 -1.34
C GLU A 368 21.20 -12.70 -1.77
N ARG A 369 21.49 -11.77 -2.69
CA ARG A 369 22.82 -11.61 -3.29
C ARG A 369 23.76 -10.72 -2.47
N PHE A 370 23.22 -9.73 -1.76
CA PHE A 370 23.98 -8.76 -0.98
C PHE A 370 23.38 -8.58 0.43
N PRO A 371 23.32 -9.63 1.26
CA PRO A 371 22.65 -9.58 2.57
C PRO A 371 23.23 -8.50 3.49
N GLU A 372 24.55 -8.28 3.47
CA GLU A 372 25.24 -7.27 4.29
C GLU A 372 24.93 -5.81 3.88
N ARG A 373 24.31 -5.61 2.70
CA ARG A 373 23.96 -4.29 2.14
C ARG A 373 22.45 -4.11 1.99
N PHE A 374 21.67 -5.02 2.55
CA PHE A 374 20.23 -5.01 2.50
C PHE A 374 19.66 -4.79 3.91
N PHE A 375 18.74 -3.86 4.04
CA PHE A 375 18.11 -3.50 5.31
C PHE A 375 16.58 -3.53 5.17
N ASP A 376 15.93 -4.47 5.86
CA ASP A 376 14.49 -4.42 6.11
C ASP A 376 14.27 -3.81 7.50
N VAL A 377 13.62 -2.64 7.54
CA VAL A 377 13.38 -1.90 8.78
C VAL A 377 12.02 -2.21 9.43
N GLY A 378 11.28 -3.19 8.91
CA GLY A 378 9.91 -3.47 9.33
C GLY A 378 8.94 -2.41 8.79
N ILE A 379 7.73 -2.32 9.35
CA ILE A 379 6.71 -1.37 8.87
C ILE A 379 6.97 0.03 9.47
N ALA A 380 8.09 0.65 9.07
CA ALA A 380 8.59 1.89 9.63
C ALA A 380 9.19 2.80 8.54
N GLU A 381 8.35 3.35 7.66
CA GLU A 381 8.79 4.17 6.53
C GLU A 381 9.55 5.43 6.98
N GLN A 382 9.14 6.06 8.09
CA GLN A 382 9.89 7.19 8.66
C GLN A 382 11.32 6.78 8.99
N HIS A 383 11.47 5.64 9.68
CA HIS A 383 12.77 5.11 10.04
C HIS A 383 13.60 4.76 8.80
N ALA A 384 12.99 4.15 7.78
CA ALA A 384 13.68 3.82 6.52
C ALA A 384 14.34 5.06 5.88
N VAL A 385 13.63 6.19 5.83
CA VAL A 385 14.13 7.42 5.21
C VAL A 385 15.21 8.10 6.05
N THR A 386 15.01 8.26 7.36
CA THR A 386 16.05 8.85 8.23
C THR A 386 17.29 7.93 8.34
N PHE A 387 17.09 6.60 8.35
CA PHE A 387 18.18 5.63 8.30
C PHE A 387 19.00 5.77 7.02
N ALA A 388 18.33 5.92 5.87
CA ALA A 388 18.98 6.25 4.61
C ALA A 388 19.75 7.57 4.68
N ALA A 389 19.19 8.61 5.29
CA ALA A 389 19.90 9.88 5.50
C ALA A 389 21.22 9.67 6.27
N GLY A 390 21.19 8.87 7.34
CA GLY A 390 22.38 8.49 8.11
C GLY A 390 23.44 7.78 7.26
N LEU A 391 23.03 6.82 6.42
CA LEU A 391 23.93 6.11 5.49
C LEU A 391 24.52 7.06 4.43
N ALA A 392 23.68 7.91 3.83
CA ALA A 392 24.10 8.88 2.82
C ALA A 392 25.10 9.91 3.37
N SER A 393 24.88 10.36 4.62
CA SER A 393 25.79 11.28 5.30
C SER A 393 27.18 10.69 5.55
N ASN A 394 27.29 9.36 5.52
CA ASN A 394 28.55 8.61 5.66
C ASN A 394 29.09 8.07 4.32
N GLY A 395 28.63 8.63 3.19
CA GLY A 395 29.19 8.35 1.87
C GLY A 395 28.63 7.12 1.15
N LEU A 396 27.67 6.41 1.75
CA LEU A 396 26.95 5.33 1.05
C LEU A 396 25.88 5.90 0.11
N LYS A 397 25.36 5.05 -0.78
CA LYS A 397 24.33 5.38 -1.77
C LYS A 397 23.05 4.58 -1.48
N PRO A 398 22.25 5.00 -0.50
CA PRO A 398 21.05 4.28 -0.11
C PRO A 398 19.91 4.43 -1.13
N VAL A 399 19.31 3.30 -1.47
CA VAL A 399 18.09 3.20 -2.28
C VAL A 399 16.96 2.72 -1.39
N VAL A 400 16.04 3.62 -1.05
CA VAL A 400 14.82 3.32 -0.27
C VAL A 400 13.71 2.94 -1.23
N ALA A 401 13.32 1.67 -1.24
CA ALA A 401 12.22 1.18 -2.07
C ALA A 401 10.95 1.00 -1.22
N THR A 402 9.90 1.75 -1.56
CA THR A 402 8.59 1.68 -0.91
C THR A 402 7.48 2.12 -1.87
N TYR A 403 6.22 1.98 -1.47
CA TYR A 403 5.09 2.40 -2.28
C TYR A 403 4.82 3.89 -2.09
N SER A 404 4.34 4.56 -3.14
CA SER A 404 3.92 5.98 -3.09
C SER A 404 2.95 6.27 -1.94
N SER A 405 1.99 5.37 -1.72
CA SER A 405 1.00 5.53 -0.64
C SER A 405 1.64 5.45 0.75
N PHE A 406 2.62 4.57 0.96
CA PHE A 406 3.27 4.39 2.26
C PHE A 406 4.35 5.44 2.52
N LEU A 407 5.00 5.95 1.47
CA LEU A 407 5.97 7.04 1.57
C LEU A 407 5.36 8.33 2.15
N GLN A 408 4.02 8.48 2.09
CA GLN A 408 3.29 9.54 2.79
C GLN A 408 3.61 9.59 4.29
N ARG A 409 3.87 8.44 4.94
CA ARG A 409 4.26 8.37 6.35
C ARG A 409 5.59 9.05 6.63
N ALA A 410 6.48 9.11 5.65
CA ALA A 410 7.82 9.66 5.76
C ALA A 410 7.95 11.08 5.17
N TYR A 411 6.83 11.79 4.96
CA TYR A 411 6.85 13.14 4.38
C TYR A 411 7.86 14.08 5.08
N ASP A 412 7.81 14.12 6.42
CA ASP A 412 8.68 15.00 7.20
C ASP A 412 10.14 14.55 7.12
N GLN A 413 10.41 13.24 7.17
CA GLN A 413 11.77 12.70 7.06
C GLN A 413 12.38 12.95 5.68
N ILE A 414 11.58 12.91 4.60
CA ILE A 414 12.06 13.29 3.27
C ILE A 414 12.42 14.78 3.26
N LEU A 415 11.57 15.65 3.82
CA LEU A 415 11.81 17.08 3.83
C LEU A 415 13.01 17.46 4.72
N HIS A 416 12.96 17.10 6.00
CA HIS A 416 13.90 17.55 7.03
C HIS A 416 15.21 16.78 7.02
N ASP A 417 15.16 15.45 6.98
CA ASP A 417 16.35 14.62 7.16
C ASP A 417 17.12 14.43 5.86
N VAL A 418 16.45 14.53 4.70
CA VAL A 418 17.05 14.26 3.38
C VAL A 418 17.16 15.52 2.53
N SER A 419 16.03 16.18 2.24
CA SER A 419 15.91 17.26 1.26
C SER A 419 16.63 18.54 1.69
N LEU A 420 16.39 19.02 2.91
CA LEU A 420 17.04 20.22 3.43
C LEU A 420 18.56 20.05 3.60
N GLN A 421 19.00 18.84 3.91
CA GLN A 421 20.42 18.51 4.04
C GLN A 421 21.09 18.19 2.70
N ASN A 422 20.31 18.15 1.60
CA ASN A 422 20.75 17.79 0.25
C ASN A 422 21.51 16.44 0.21
N LEU A 423 21.06 15.47 1.02
CA LEU A 423 21.70 14.16 1.11
C LEU A 423 21.33 13.29 -0.09
N HIS A 424 22.28 12.49 -0.55
CA HIS A 424 22.08 11.60 -1.68
C HIS A 424 21.33 10.33 -1.29
N VAL A 425 20.00 10.44 -1.25
CA VAL A 425 19.08 9.32 -1.04
C VAL A 425 18.27 9.12 -2.31
N VAL A 426 18.24 7.89 -2.83
CA VAL A 426 17.40 7.50 -3.95
C VAL A 426 16.11 6.90 -3.40
N LEU A 427 14.99 7.57 -3.64
CA LEU A 427 13.64 7.09 -3.31
C LEU A 427 13.07 6.36 -4.54
N ALA A 428 13.02 5.04 -4.48
CA ALA A 428 12.38 4.20 -5.49
C ALA A 428 10.89 4.04 -5.12
N VAL A 429 10.05 4.85 -5.75
CA VAL A 429 8.63 5.03 -5.40
C VAL A 429 7.77 4.14 -6.30
N ASP A 430 7.58 2.90 -5.87
CA ASP A 430 6.73 1.92 -6.55
C ASP A 430 5.23 2.23 -6.31
N ARG A 431 4.33 1.58 -7.05
CA ARG A 431 2.86 1.73 -6.93
C ARG A 431 2.43 3.21 -7.02
N ALA A 432 3.18 4.02 -7.76
CA ALA A 432 2.84 5.42 -7.98
C ALA A 432 1.66 5.54 -8.95
N GLY A 433 0.72 6.41 -8.61
CA GLY A 433 -0.56 6.53 -9.29
C GLY A 433 -1.60 5.53 -8.78
N ILE A 434 -2.56 5.21 -9.63
CA ILE A 434 -3.66 4.33 -9.23
C ILE A 434 -3.20 2.86 -9.12
N VAL A 435 -3.44 2.25 -7.97
CA VAL A 435 -3.10 0.84 -7.71
C VAL A 435 -4.22 -0.10 -8.09
N GLY A 436 -5.47 0.39 -8.05
CA GLY A 436 -6.67 -0.35 -8.44
C GLY A 436 -7.44 -0.92 -7.24
N GLU A 437 -7.41 -2.25 -7.11
CA GLU A 437 -8.33 -3.04 -6.29
C GLU A 437 -8.20 -2.81 -4.78
N ASP A 438 -7.10 -2.21 -4.32
CA ASP A 438 -6.87 -1.91 -2.90
C ASP A 438 -7.59 -0.62 -2.44
N GLY A 439 -8.05 0.20 -3.38
CA GLY A 439 -8.91 1.36 -3.09
C GLY A 439 -8.21 2.53 -2.41
N GLU A 440 -9.03 3.40 -1.81
CA GLU A 440 -8.71 4.78 -1.44
C GLU A 440 -7.43 4.90 -0.59
N THR A 441 -7.25 3.95 0.32
CA THR A 441 -6.14 3.96 1.29
C THR A 441 -4.79 3.62 0.67
N HIS A 442 -4.77 3.02 -0.53
CA HIS A 442 -3.56 2.55 -1.19
C HIS A 442 -3.25 3.28 -2.50
N GLN A 443 -4.12 4.17 -2.97
CA GLN A 443 -3.84 4.96 -4.18
C GLN A 443 -2.60 5.85 -3.96
N GLY A 444 -1.57 5.64 -4.77
CA GLY A 444 -0.32 6.37 -4.74
C GLY A 444 -0.38 7.67 -5.54
N ILE A 445 -1.45 8.43 -5.44
CA ILE A 445 -1.74 9.57 -6.35
C ILE A 445 -1.22 10.93 -5.85
N TYR A 446 -0.58 10.97 -4.68
CA TYR A 446 -0.23 12.23 -3.99
C TYR A 446 1.26 12.58 -3.99
N ASP A 447 2.13 11.67 -4.43
CA ASP A 447 3.60 11.84 -4.32
C ASP A 447 4.14 13.04 -5.09
N ILE A 448 3.58 13.36 -6.25
CA ILE A 448 3.93 14.57 -7.00
C ILE A 448 3.68 15.80 -6.15
N CYS A 449 2.50 15.90 -5.53
CA CYS A 449 2.08 17.09 -4.82
C CYS A 449 2.92 17.35 -3.57
N TYR A 450 3.14 16.30 -2.76
CA TYR A 450 3.86 16.48 -1.50
C TYR A 450 5.38 16.57 -1.70
N MET A 451 5.98 15.98 -2.73
CA MET A 451 7.44 16.09 -2.94
C MET A 451 7.84 17.30 -3.78
N ARG A 452 7.02 17.76 -4.72
CA ARG A 452 7.40 18.82 -5.68
C ARG A 452 7.80 20.14 -5.01
N HIS A 453 7.27 20.46 -3.84
CA HIS A 453 7.63 21.69 -3.13
C HIS A 453 8.90 21.55 -2.26
N MET A 454 9.41 20.35 -2.02
CA MET A 454 10.59 20.14 -1.18
C MET A 454 11.87 20.61 -1.90
N PRO A 455 12.76 21.38 -1.28
CA PRO A 455 13.98 21.89 -1.93
C PRO A 455 14.94 20.76 -2.32
N ASN A 456 15.82 21.00 -3.30
CA ASN A 456 16.88 20.06 -3.75
C ASN A 456 16.42 18.70 -4.32
N ILE A 457 15.19 18.25 -4.07
CA ILE A 457 14.71 16.95 -4.55
C ILE A 457 14.47 17.01 -6.06
N THR A 458 14.98 15.98 -6.74
CA THR A 458 14.72 15.70 -8.16
C THR A 458 13.66 14.61 -8.26
N MET A 459 12.73 14.73 -9.19
CA MET A 459 11.65 13.76 -9.38
C MET A 459 11.61 13.29 -10.84
N LEU A 460 11.72 11.98 -11.04
CA LEU A 460 11.68 11.32 -12.34
C LEU A 460 10.47 10.38 -12.44
N ALA A 461 9.96 10.23 -13.67
CA ALA A 461 8.84 9.34 -13.97
C ALA A 461 9.10 8.61 -15.30
N PRO A 462 9.60 7.35 -15.27
CA PRO A 462 9.87 6.59 -16.48
C PRO A 462 8.60 6.20 -17.22
N VAL A 463 8.65 6.24 -18.55
CA VAL A 463 7.54 5.79 -19.42
C VAL A 463 7.48 4.27 -19.57
N ASP A 464 8.63 3.61 -19.41
CA ASP A 464 8.76 2.17 -19.54
C ASP A 464 9.95 1.57 -18.76
N TYR A 465 10.15 0.26 -18.92
CA TYR A 465 11.20 -0.52 -18.27
C TYR A 465 12.61 -0.07 -18.66
N THR A 466 12.81 0.30 -19.92
CA THR A 466 14.11 0.72 -20.43
C THR A 466 14.49 2.08 -19.84
N GLU A 467 13.53 3.00 -19.77
CA GLU A 467 13.74 4.31 -19.14
C GLU A 467 13.88 4.19 -17.62
N LEU A 468 13.14 3.29 -16.96
CA LEU A 468 13.34 3.00 -15.53
C LEU A 468 14.78 2.57 -15.24
N ALA A 469 15.32 1.63 -16.02
CA ALA A 469 16.69 1.17 -15.84
C ALA A 469 17.71 2.32 -16.04
N SER A 470 17.50 3.13 -17.08
CA SER A 470 18.34 4.30 -17.39
C SER A 470 18.29 5.35 -16.29
N MET A 471 17.08 5.66 -15.78
CA MET A 471 16.86 6.61 -14.68
C MET A 471 17.42 6.11 -13.35
N LEU A 472 17.34 4.81 -13.06
CA LEU A 472 17.95 4.23 -11.87
C LEU A 472 19.46 4.34 -11.91
N LYS A 473 20.08 4.00 -13.05
CA LYS A 473 21.51 4.16 -13.27
C LYS A 473 21.94 5.63 -13.06
N TYR A 474 21.24 6.56 -13.70
CA TYR A 474 21.46 8.00 -13.53
C TYR A 474 21.34 8.43 -12.07
N ALA A 475 20.25 8.05 -11.40
CA ALA A 475 19.96 8.45 -10.03
C ALA A 475 21.00 7.94 -9.03
N VAL A 476 21.56 6.74 -9.25
CA VAL A 476 22.52 6.13 -8.32
C VAL A 476 23.97 6.54 -8.65
N LEU A 477 24.34 6.64 -9.93
CA LEU A 477 25.73 6.82 -10.34
C LEU A 477 26.09 8.28 -10.64
N GLU A 478 25.16 9.09 -11.15
CA GLU A 478 25.45 10.39 -11.75
C GLU A 478 24.82 11.57 -10.99
N HIS A 479 23.62 11.39 -10.46
CA HIS A 479 22.90 12.43 -9.73
C HIS A 479 23.54 12.74 -8.37
N LYS A 480 23.39 13.99 -7.92
CA LYS A 480 23.83 14.45 -6.58
C LYS A 480 22.66 15.02 -5.81
N GLY A 481 22.60 14.70 -4.52
CA GLY A 481 21.47 15.06 -3.66
C GLY A 481 20.29 14.11 -3.84
N PRO A 482 19.12 14.47 -3.29
CA PRO A 482 18.00 13.56 -3.19
C PRO A 482 17.23 13.44 -4.50
N VAL A 483 16.78 12.22 -4.79
CA VAL A 483 16.12 11.90 -6.05
C VAL A 483 15.04 10.85 -5.85
N ALA A 484 13.85 11.10 -6.40
CA ALA A 484 12.73 10.16 -6.41
C ALA A 484 12.46 9.68 -7.83
N ILE A 485 12.34 8.37 -8.01
CA ILE A 485 11.88 7.75 -9.26
C ILE A 485 10.54 7.10 -8.99
N ARG A 486 9.47 7.64 -9.59
CA ARG A 486 8.10 7.12 -9.40
C ARG A 486 7.64 6.23 -10.53
N TYR A 487 7.22 5.01 -10.24
CA TYR A 487 6.77 4.05 -11.25
C TYR A 487 5.52 3.28 -10.80
N PRO A 488 4.62 2.92 -11.74
CA PRO A 488 3.31 2.40 -11.39
C PRO A 488 3.34 0.91 -11.04
N ARG A 489 2.24 0.44 -10.44
CA ARG A 489 1.97 -1.00 -10.31
C ARG A 489 1.80 -1.64 -11.70
N GLY A 490 2.15 -2.91 -11.81
CA GLY A 490 1.78 -3.76 -12.95
C GLY A 490 2.78 -3.73 -14.10
N THR A 491 2.31 -4.10 -15.29
CA THR A 491 3.16 -4.23 -16.46
C THR A 491 3.27 -2.95 -17.28
N GLY A 492 4.48 -2.65 -17.73
CA GLY A 492 4.82 -1.59 -18.66
C GLY A 492 5.05 -2.13 -20.08
N SER A 493 5.08 -1.21 -21.06
CA SER A 493 5.43 -1.55 -22.45
C SER A 493 6.95 -1.52 -22.62
N VAL A 494 7.60 -2.60 -23.05
CA VAL A 494 9.07 -2.61 -23.28
C VAL A 494 9.51 -1.73 -24.48
N LYS A 495 8.55 -1.16 -25.23
CA LYS A 495 8.79 -0.70 -26.59
C LYS A 495 9.01 0.80 -26.76
N ILE A 496 8.44 1.65 -25.90
CA ILE A 496 8.36 3.09 -26.18
C ILE A 496 9.76 3.70 -26.31
N SER A 497 10.61 3.50 -25.31
CA SER A 497 11.97 4.04 -25.27
C SER A 497 12.88 3.41 -26.32
N ARG A 498 12.66 2.13 -26.66
CA ARG A 498 13.43 1.43 -27.70
C ARG A 498 13.10 1.95 -29.09
N GLU A 499 11.81 2.07 -29.40
CA GLU A 499 11.32 2.64 -30.66
C GLU A 499 11.85 4.07 -30.84
N ILE A 500 11.91 4.87 -29.76
CA ILE A 500 12.48 6.23 -29.80
C ILE A 500 13.99 6.20 -30.01
N ALA A 501 14.74 5.35 -29.29
CA ALA A 501 16.18 5.24 -29.48
C ALA A 501 16.54 4.82 -30.92
N GLU A 502 15.73 3.95 -31.54
CA GLU A 502 15.85 3.55 -32.94
C GLU A 502 15.51 4.70 -33.91
N ILE A 503 14.49 5.53 -33.60
CA ILE A 503 14.11 6.70 -34.42
C ILE A 503 15.17 7.81 -34.34
N HIS A 504 15.77 8.03 -33.18
CA HIS A 504 16.68 9.14 -32.95
C HIS A 504 18.14 8.90 -33.35
N ASN A 505 18.52 7.66 -33.71
CA ASN A 505 19.83 7.29 -34.30
C ASN A 505 20.96 8.28 -33.93
N GLU A 506 21.32 8.35 -32.66
CA GLU A 506 22.50 9.11 -32.24
C GLU A 506 23.73 8.40 -32.80
N VAL A 507 24.15 8.83 -33.99
CA VAL A 507 25.44 8.51 -34.56
C VAL A 507 26.49 9.19 -33.69
N VAL A 508 27.09 8.44 -32.76
CA VAL A 508 28.26 8.90 -32.02
C VAL A 508 29.48 8.63 -32.88
N PHE A 509 30.14 9.71 -33.32
CA PHE A 509 31.45 9.64 -33.96
C PHE A 509 32.53 9.52 -32.88
N ASP A 510 33.51 8.62 -33.05
CA ASP A 510 34.67 8.59 -32.17
C ASP A 510 35.59 9.81 -32.38
N ASN A 511 36.57 10.00 -31.49
CA ASN A 511 37.57 11.07 -31.61
C ASN A 511 38.44 10.97 -32.89
N ALA A 512 38.29 9.91 -33.69
CA ALA A 512 38.94 9.69 -34.96
C ALA A 512 37.98 9.86 -36.17
N GLY A 513 36.72 10.25 -35.94
CA GLY A 513 35.71 10.52 -36.97
C GLY A 513 35.03 9.28 -37.54
N ASN A 514 35.16 8.10 -36.92
CA ASN A 514 34.49 6.89 -37.40
C ASN A 514 33.08 6.77 -36.84
N GLU A 515 32.16 6.34 -37.71
CA GLU A 515 30.77 6.04 -37.38
C GLU A 515 30.71 4.80 -36.47
N LYS A 516 30.25 4.97 -35.23
CA LYS A 516 30.06 3.86 -34.29
C LYS A 516 28.57 3.66 -34.07
N THR A 517 27.98 2.69 -34.77
CA THR A 517 26.67 2.17 -34.37
C THR A 517 26.85 1.45 -33.04
N ILE A 518 26.28 1.98 -31.95
CA ILE A 518 26.30 1.28 -30.66
C ILE A 518 25.32 0.10 -30.73
N GLN A 519 25.75 -0.99 -31.36
CA GLN A 519 25.17 -2.31 -31.14
C GLN A 519 25.54 -2.73 -29.71
N GLY A 520 24.78 -2.24 -28.71
CA GLY A 520 25.04 -2.64 -27.33
C GLY A 520 24.39 -1.86 -26.19
N SER A 521 23.95 -0.60 -26.35
CA SER A 521 23.27 0.12 -25.26
C SER A 521 21.88 0.58 -25.68
N SER A 522 20.87 -0.25 -25.44
CA SER A 522 19.45 0.13 -25.58
C SER A 522 18.98 1.20 -24.57
N MET A 523 19.88 1.85 -23.83
CA MET A 523 19.56 2.84 -22.79
C MET A 523 19.70 4.25 -23.37
N MET A 524 18.63 5.05 -23.28
CA MET A 524 18.70 6.46 -23.61
C MET A 524 19.43 7.23 -22.48
N PRO A 525 20.41 8.08 -22.81
CA PRO A 525 21.06 8.92 -21.81
C PRO A 525 20.03 9.82 -21.12
N VAL A 526 20.20 9.99 -19.79
CA VAL A 526 19.34 10.82 -18.95
C VAL A 526 20.13 12.09 -18.60
N GLU A 527 19.84 13.18 -19.31
CA GLU A 527 20.41 14.49 -19.00
C GLU A 527 19.51 15.23 -17.99
N TYR A 528 20.12 15.80 -16.95
CA TYR A 528 19.40 16.46 -15.86
C TYR A 528 18.42 17.52 -16.36
N GLY A 529 17.13 17.36 -16.01
CA GLY A 529 16.07 18.32 -16.32
C GLY A 529 15.66 18.35 -17.80
N LYS A 530 16.11 17.41 -18.63
CA LYS A 530 15.74 17.32 -20.05
C LYS A 530 14.60 16.34 -20.30
N GLY A 531 13.62 16.80 -21.07
CA GLY A 531 12.51 15.98 -21.55
C GLY A 531 12.81 15.34 -22.90
N VAL A 532 11.85 14.57 -23.42
CA VAL A 532 11.93 13.96 -24.76
C VAL A 532 10.66 14.24 -25.55
N LEU A 533 10.85 14.71 -26.77
CA LEU A 533 9.81 14.78 -27.77
C LEU A 533 9.56 13.37 -28.34
N LEU A 534 8.48 12.72 -27.92
CA LEU A 534 8.15 11.36 -28.39
C LEU A 534 7.54 11.37 -29.78
N LYS A 535 6.85 12.45 -30.11
CA LYS A 535 6.14 12.60 -31.37
C LYS A 535 5.94 14.08 -31.70
N GLU A 536 6.25 14.47 -32.94
CA GLU A 536 5.97 15.80 -33.45
C GLU A 536 4.48 16.03 -33.74
N GLY A 537 4.04 17.27 -33.54
CA GLY A 537 2.75 17.77 -34.01
C GLY A 537 2.61 19.29 -33.97
N LYS A 538 1.48 19.80 -34.48
CA LYS A 538 1.25 21.25 -34.66
C LYS A 538 -0.04 21.81 -34.09
N ASP A 539 -1.05 20.97 -33.82
CA ASP A 539 -2.39 21.45 -33.42
C ASP A 539 -2.59 21.41 -31.90
N LEU A 540 -1.91 20.49 -31.21
CA LEU A 540 -2.04 20.22 -29.79
C LEU A 540 -0.76 19.61 -29.22
N THR A 541 -0.37 20.01 -28.02
CA THR A 541 0.69 19.36 -27.23
C THR A 541 0.10 18.53 -26.10
N MET A 542 0.54 17.28 -25.96
CA MET A 542 0.28 16.41 -24.81
C MET A 542 1.55 16.26 -23.96
N LEU A 543 1.50 16.69 -22.71
CA LEU A 543 2.57 16.50 -21.72
C LEU A 543 2.20 15.33 -20.81
N SER A 544 2.86 14.19 -20.97
CA SER A 544 2.41 12.91 -20.40
C SER A 544 3.42 12.35 -19.41
N VAL A 545 3.05 12.29 -18.14
CA VAL A 545 3.95 11.83 -17.07
C VAL A 545 4.02 10.30 -17.04
N GLY A 546 5.23 9.75 -17.15
CA GLY A 546 5.52 8.32 -16.98
C GLY A 546 4.62 7.42 -17.82
N ASN A 547 3.91 6.49 -17.16
CA ASN A 547 3.06 5.49 -17.80
C ASN A 547 1.92 6.06 -18.67
N MET A 548 1.55 7.33 -18.50
CA MET A 548 0.56 7.99 -19.35
C MET A 548 1.07 8.28 -20.76
N ALA A 549 2.37 8.22 -21.01
CA ALA A 549 2.94 8.42 -22.36
C ALA A 549 2.42 7.40 -23.36
N GLY A 550 2.32 6.12 -22.98
CA GLY A 550 1.79 5.07 -23.87
C GLY A 550 0.31 5.25 -24.22
N VAL A 551 -0.49 5.76 -23.28
CA VAL A 551 -1.90 6.08 -23.52
C VAL A 551 -2.01 7.28 -24.47
N SER A 552 -1.16 8.29 -24.27
CA SER A 552 -1.15 9.52 -25.05
C SER A 552 -0.68 9.31 -26.49
N LEU A 553 0.31 8.43 -26.73
CA LEU A 553 0.69 8.03 -28.08
C LEU A 553 -0.44 7.32 -28.82
N LYS A 554 -1.22 6.47 -28.14
CA LYS A 554 -2.42 5.83 -28.71
C LYS A 554 -3.51 6.86 -29.03
N ALA A 555 -3.74 7.81 -28.12
CA ALA A 555 -4.68 8.90 -28.33
C ALA A 555 -4.26 9.81 -29.50
N ALA A 556 -2.98 10.16 -29.59
CA ALA A 556 -2.41 10.92 -30.69
C ALA A 556 -2.64 10.21 -32.03
N LYS A 557 -2.33 8.92 -32.12
CA LYS A 557 -2.60 8.12 -33.33
C LYS A 557 -4.08 8.15 -33.74
N LYS A 558 -5.01 8.07 -32.77
CA LYS A 558 -6.46 8.15 -33.05
C LYS A 558 -6.87 9.55 -33.54
N LEU A 559 -6.33 10.61 -32.93
CA LEU A 559 -6.57 12.00 -33.32
C LEU A 559 -6.04 12.33 -34.72
N GLU A 560 -4.92 11.73 -35.13
CA GLU A 560 -4.38 11.89 -36.48
C GLU A 560 -5.30 11.36 -37.57
N THR A 561 -6.00 10.25 -37.31
CA THR A 561 -7.02 9.74 -38.25
C THR A 561 -8.20 10.71 -38.42
N MET A 562 -8.33 11.68 -37.50
CA MET A 562 -9.33 12.75 -37.51
C MET A 562 -8.75 14.09 -37.98
N GLY A 563 -7.52 14.11 -38.50
CA GLY A 563 -6.86 15.30 -39.03
C GLY A 563 -6.31 16.26 -37.97
N ILE A 564 -6.15 15.82 -36.71
CA ILE A 564 -5.55 16.61 -35.64
C ILE A 564 -4.12 16.14 -35.42
N SER A 565 -3.15 17.01 -35.67
CA SER A 565 -1.72 16.72 -35.48
C SER A 565 -1.30 16.98 -34.04
N VAL A 566 -0.97 15.92 -33.31
CA VAL A 566 -0.67 15.96 -31.87
C VAL A 566 0.81 15.73 -31.61
N GLU A 567 1.40 16.68 -30.91
CA GLU A 567 2.73 16.59 -30.31
C GLU A 567 2.65 15.88 -28.96
N VAL A 568 3.54 14.92 -28.70
CA VAL A 568 3.59 14.20 -27.42
C VAL A 568 4.98 14.33 -26.82
N ILE A 569 5.05 14.85 -25.59
CA ILE A 569 6.29 15.03 -24.84
C ILE A 569 6.25 14.15 -23.59
N ASN A 570 7.34 13.41 -23.38
CA ASN A 570 7.70 12.81 -22.10
C ASN A 570 8.52 13.83 -21.32
N PRO A 571 8.01 14.38 -20.20
CA PRO A 571 8.78 15.31 -19.40
C PRO A 571 10.06 14.70 -18.82
N ARG A 572 10.10 13.36 -18.60
CA ARG A 572 11.09 12.59 -17.81
C ARG A 572 11.24 13.04 -16.37
N PHE A 573 11.51 14.32 -16.18
CA PHE A 573 11.60 15.01 -14.92
C PHE A 573 10.32 15.80 -14.65
N ILE A 574 9.69 15.48 -13.53
CA ILE A 574 8.62 16.29 -12.95
C ILE A 574 9.24 17.52 -12.29
N LYS A 575 10.43 17.34 -11.69
CA LYS A 575 11.22 18.40 -11.06
C LYS A 575 12.72 18.10 -11.22
N PRO A 576 13.52 19.05 -11.75
CA PRO A 576 13.09 20.21 -12.54
C PRO A 576 12.52 19.78 -13.90
N MET A 577 11.51 20.46 -14.41
CA MET A 577 10.98 20.19 -15.76
C MET A 577 11.81 20.87 -16.85
N ASP A 578 11.75 20.35 -18.07
CA ASP A 578 12.34 20.99 -19.25
C ASP A 578 11.47 22.18 -19.71
N GLU A 579 11.63 23.32 -19.06
CA GLU A 579 10.86 24.52 -19.38
C GLU A 579 11.05 24.96 -20.85
N GLY A 580 12.23 24.75 -21.43
CA GLY A 580 12.53 25.14 -22.82
C GLY A 580 11.71 24.35 -23.82
N LEU A 581 11.82 23.01 -23.77
CA LEU A 581 11.06 22.11 -24.65
C LEU A 581 9.55 22.36 -24.56
N ILE A 582 9.04 22.53 -23.33
CA ILE A 582 7.61 22.75 -23.09
C ILE A 582 7.16 24.10 -23.65
N LEU A 583 7.95 25.16 -23.48
CA LEU A 583 7.63 26.49 -23.99
C LEU A 583 7.61 26.52 -25.53
N ASP A 584 8.61 25.93 -26.18
CA ASP A 584 8.68 25.88 -27.64
C ASP A 584 7.46 25.15 -28.21
N SER A 585 7.11 24.01 -27.59
CA SER A 585 5.93 23.23 -27.95
C SER A 585 4.63 24.01 -27.75
N CYS A 586 4.47 24.68 -26.60
CA CYS A 586 3.22 25.40 -26.30
C CYS A 586 3.02 26.64 -27.17
N ILE A 587 4.10 27.34 -27.54
CA ILE A 587 4.04 28.47 -28.47
C ILE A 587 3.63 27.96 -29.85
N LYS A 588 4.25 26.85 -30.30
CA LYS A 588 3.93 26.20 -31.57
C LYS A 588 2.45 25.80 -31.66
N THR A 589 1.96 25.00 -30.72
CA THR A 589 0.62 24.39 -30.82
C THR A 589 -0.50 25.28 -30.27
N GLY A 590 -0.20 26.10 -29.27
CA GLY A 590 -1.17 26.96 -28.58
C GLY A 590 -2.16 26.25 -27.68
N ARG A 591 -2.01 24.94 -27.50
CA ARG A 591 -2.91 24.12 -26.69
C ARG A 591 -2.09 23.05 -25.99
N ILE A 592 -2.31 22.90 -24.69
CA ILE A 592 -1.68 21.86 -23.88
C ILE A 592 -2.77 21.00 -23.26
N VAL A 593 -2.58 19.69 -23.31
CA VAL A 593 -3.22 18.74 -22.39
C VAL A 593 -2.12 18.13 -21.52
N THR A 594 -2.19 18.34 -20.21
CA THR A 594 -1.31 17.65 -19.25
C THR A 594 -1.99 16.37 -18.78
N ILE A 595 -1.24 15.28 -18.66
CA ILE A 595 -1.79 13.96 -18.32
C ILE A 595 -0.91 13.33 -17.25
N GLU A 596 -1.45 13.18 -16.05
CA GLU A 596 -0.74 12.61 -14.90
C GLU A 596 -1.55 11.52 -14.20
N ASP A 597 -0.86 10.42 -13.83
CA ASP A 597 -1.39 9.39 -12.94
C ASP A 597 -1.21 9.85 -11.48
N GLY A 598 -1.86 10.96 -11.14
CA GLY A 598 -1.73 11.69 -9.89
C GLY A 598 -2.87 12.71 -9.72
N VAL A 599 -3.02 13.28 -8.53
CA VAL A 599 -4.02 14.33 -8.32
C VAL A 599 -3.61 15.62 -9.03
N VAL A 600 -4.58 16.30 -9.66
CA VAL A 600 -4.30 17.53 -10.42
C VAL A 600 -3.94 18.72 -9.52
N ASP A 601 -4.54 18.77 -8.33
CA ASP A 601 -4.34 19.84 -7.36
C ASP A 601 -2.92 19.79 -6.77
N GLY A 602 -2.08 20.76 -7.14
CA GLY A 602 -0.67 20.77 -6.76
C GLY A 602 0.22 19.80 -7.55
N GLY A 603 -0.36 19.03 -8.47
CA GLY A 603 0.30 18.03 -9.31
C GLY A 603 1.18 18.61 -10.42
N PHE A 604 1.50 17.78 -11.41
CA PHE A 604 2.31 18.16 -12.57
C PHE A 604 1.59 19.20 -13.43
N GLY A 605 0.30 19.02 -13.73
CA GLY A 605 -0.49 19.98 -14.49
C GLY A 605 -0.48 21.37 -13.85
N SER A 606 -0.66 21.43 -12.52
CA SER A 606 -0.57 22.68 -11.75
C SER A 606 0.81 23.34 -11.91
N SER A 607 1.89 22.54 -11.90
CA SER A 607 3.26 23.05 -12.08
C SER A 607 3.51 23.65 -13.48
N ILE A 608 2.82 23.15 -14.52
CA ILE A 608 2.85 23.74 -15.86
C ILE A 608 2.18 25.11 -15.85
N LEU A 609 1.04 25.26 -15.18
CA LEU A 609 0.38 26.57 -15.05
C LEU A 609 1.26 27.58 -14.31
N GLU A 610 1.92 27.15 -13.23
CA GLU A 610 2.90 27.97 -12.50
C GLU A 610 4.05 28.42 -13.42
N MET A 611 4.63 27.49 -14.19
CA MET A 611 5.72 27.77 -15.12
C MET A 611 5.28 28.77 -16.20
N LEU A 612 4.14 28.53 -16.85
CA LEU A 612 3.61 29.42 -17.90
C LEU A 612 3.37 30.83 -17.37
N ASN A 613 2.82 30.95 -16.15
CA ASN A 613 2.64 32.24 -15.49
C ASN A 613 3.98 32.94 -15.22
N ARG A 614 4.99 32.23 -14.68
CA ARG A 614 6.34 32.79 -14.46
C ARG A 614 6.99 33.28 -15.75
N LYS A 615 6.69 32.66 -16.89
CA LYS A 615 7.25 33.01 -18.22
C LYS A 615 6.41 34.06 -18.96
N GLY A 616 5.34 34.57 -18.35
CA GLY A 616 4.47 35.57 -18.97
C GLY A 616 3.65 35.04 -20.14
N ILE A 617 3.30 33.75 -20.13
CA ILE A 617 2.36 33.17 -21.09
C ILE A 617 0.94 33.32 -20.55
N THR A 618 0.06 33.93 -21.34
CA THR A 618 -1.36 34.08 -20.99
C THR A 618 -2.06 32.73 -21.10
N ILE A 619 -2.73 32.30 -20.02
CA ILE A 619 -3.52 31.07 -20.00
C ILE A 619 -4.99 31.41 -20.20
N GLY A 620 -5.64 30.82 -21.20
CA GLY A 620 -7.06 31.02 -21.44
C GLY A 620 -7.50 30.65 -22.86
N LYS A 621 -8.73 31.02 -23.23
CA LYS A 621 -9.22 30.82 -24.60
C LYS A 621 -8.49 31.75 -25.56
N CYS A 622 -7.61 31.18 -26.36
CA CYS A 622 -6.74 31.91 -27.27
C CYS A 622 -7.16 31.69 -28.73
N ASN A 623 -8.15 32.46 -29.20
CA ASN A 623 -8.47 32.47 -30.63
C ASN A 623 -7.32 33.13 -31.44
N THR A 624 -7.40 33.05 -32.78
CA THR A 624 -6.35 33.53 -33.67
C THR A 624 -6.04 35.03 -33.47
N SER A 625 -7.05 35.84 -33.18
CA SER A 625 -6.88 37.28 -32.93
C SER A 625 -6.21 37.56 -31.57
N THR A 626 -6.54 36.79 -30.53
CA THR A 626 -5.89 36.88 -29.21
C THR A 626 -4.43 36.43 -29.28
N ARG A 627 -4.13 35.31 -29.97
CA ARG A 627 -2.74 34.86 -30.17
C ARG A 627 -1.92 35.91 -30.93
N LYS A 628 -2.48 36.54 -31.97
CA LYS A 628 -1.79 37.65 -32.67
C LYS A 628 -1.53 38.84 -31.75
N LYS A 629 -2.51 39.29 -30.97
CA LYS A 629 -2.36 40.40 -30.01
C LYS A 629 -1.32 40.10 -28.92
N GLN A 630 -1.26 38.85 -28.49
CA GLN A 630 -0.31 38.38 -27.46
C GLN A 630 1.02 37.88 -28.07
N HIS A 631 1.32 38.17 -29.34
CA HIS A 631 2.55 37.74 -30.02
C HIS A 631 2.85 36.23 -29.86
N GLY A 632 1.81 35.40 -29.92
CA GLY A 632 1.90 33.93 -29.74
C GLY A 632 1.89 33.45 -28.28
N LYS A 633 2.01 34.35 -27.29
CA LYS A 633 2.07 34.04 -25.85
C LYS A 633 0.70 33.83 -25.21
N CYS A 634 -0.16 33.07 -25.87
CA CYS A 634 -1.46 32.70 -25.36
C CYS A 634 -1.69 31.20 -25.63
N VAL A 635 -1.97 30.45 -24.57
CA VAL A 635 -2.14 28.99 -24.59
C VAL A 635 -3.41 28.58 -23.84
N GLU A 636 -4.17 27.66 -24.41
CA GLU A 636 -5.27 26.99 -23.70
C GLU A 636 -4.76 25.70 -23.06
N VAL A 637 -4.96 25.53 -21.76
CA VAL A 637 -4.45 24.38 -21.01
C VAL A 637 -5.60 23.58 -20.43
N LYS A 638 -5.55 22.25 -20.60
CA LYS A 638 -6.45 21.31 -19.93
C LYS A 638 -5.62 20.31 -19.13
N MET A 639 -5.93 20.18 -17.84
CA MET A 639 -5.28 19.21 -16.96
C MET A 639 -6.14 17.97 -16.84
N LEU A 640 -5.55 16.79 -17.08
CA LEU A 640 -6.13 15.48 -16.87
C LEU A 640 -5.31 14.75 -15.80
N GLY A 641 -6.02 14.25 -14.80
CA GLY A 641 -5.50 13.57 -13.63
C GLY A 641 -6.65 13.29 -12.68
N PHE A 642 -6.36 12.82 -11.48
CA PHE A 642 -7.39 12.52 -10.50
C PHE A 642 -7.90 13.80 -9.81
N PRO A 643 -9.21 13.88 -9.53
CA PRO A 643 -9.75 14.91 -8.65
C PRO A 643 -9.24 14.74 -7.22
N ASN A 644 -9.32 15.81 -6.44
CA ASN A 644 -9.01 15.81 -5.01
C ASN A 644 -10.18 15.23 -4.20
N GLU A 645 -10.47 13.95 -4.43
CA GLU A 645 -11.48 13.16 -3.71
C GLU A 645 -10.97 11.72 -3.49
N PRO A 646 -11.50 10.97 -2.52
CA PRO A 646 -11.11 9.58 -2.33
C PRO A 646 -11.48 8.72 -3.55
N ILE A 647 -10.47 8.10 -4.17
CA ILE A 647 -10.64 7.26 -5.36
C ILE A 647 -10.88 5.79 -4.95
N PRO A 648 -12.07 5.20 -5.23
CA PRO A 648 -12.48 3.91 -4.69
C PRO A 648 -11.70 2.72 -5.27
N CYS A 649 -11.89 1.54 -4.68
CA CYS A 649 -11.38 0.30 -5.26
C CYS A 649 -12.02 0.01 -6.62
N GLY A 650 -11.26 -0.60 -7.52
CA GLY A 650 -11.71 -1.00 -8.85
C GLY A 650 -10.53 -1.36 -9.74
N SER A 651 -10.78 -1.96 -10.90
CA SER A 651 -9.68 -2.21 -11.84
C SER A 651 -9.13 -0.87 -12.34
N ARG A 652 -7.83 -0.84 -12.64
CA ARG A 652 -7.18 0.37 -13.17
C ARG A 652 -7.84 0.88 -14.45
N GLU A 653 -8.25 -0.04 -15.33
CA GLU A 653 -8.97 0.29 -16.56
C GLU A 653 -10.29 1.00 -16.29
N THR A 654 -11.12 0.44 -15.39
CA THR A 654 -12.40 1.05 -15.00
C THR A 654 -12.19 2.44 -14.40
N LEU A 655 -11.20 2.59 -13.52
CA LEU A 655 -10.93 3.85 -12.86
C LEU A 655 -10.35 4.89 -13.83
N TYR A 656 -9.39 4.54 -14.69
CA TYR A 656 -8.91 5.47 -15.73
C TYR A 656 -10.03 5.92 -16.64
N LYS A 657 -10.95 5.02 -17.03
CA LYS A 657 -12.13 5.41 -17.82
C LYS A 657 -13.05 6.35 -17.07
N LYS A 658 -13.36 6.06 -15.80
CA LYS A 658 -14.21 6.91 -14.96
C LYS A 658 -13.64 8.33 -14.82
N TYR A 659 -12.33 8.44 -14.65
CA TYR A 659 -11.65 9.71 -14.39
C TYR A 659 -11.05 10.37 -15.66
N GLY A 660 -11.36 9.84 -16.85
CA GLY A 660 -11.00 10.47 -18.11
C GLY A 660 -9.53 10.33 -18.54
N LEU A 661 -8.83 9.33 -18.02
CA LEU A 661 -7.43 9.00 -18.30
C LEU A 661 -7.26 7.84 -19.28
N ASP A 662 -8.34 7.25 -19.78
CA ASP A 662 -8.27 6.29 -20.87
C ASP A 662 -8.13 6.98 -22.24
N VAL A 663 -7.78 6.20 -23.27
CA VAL A 663 -7.52 6.70 -24.63
C VAL A 663 -8.71 7.49 -25.19
N ASP A 664 -9.93 6.98 -25.03
CA ASP A 664 -11.09 7.59 -25.66
C ASP A 664 -11.45 8.92 -24.98
N SER A 665 -11.38 8.98 -23.65
CA SER A 665 -11.62 10.22 -22.91
C SER A 665 -10.57 11.31 -23.18
N ILE A 666 -9.31 10.94 -23.36
CA ILE A 666 -8.24 11.88 -23.75
C ILE A 666 -8.51 12.43 -25.16
N VAL A 667 -8.91 11.57 -26.09
CA VAL A 667 -9.27 11.97 -27.47
C VAL A 667 -10.46 12.93 -27.46
N ASP A 668 -11.52 12.64 -26.71
CA ASP A 668 -12.68 13.52 -26.59
C ASP A 668 -12.31 14.89 -26.01
N THR A 669 -11.43 14.90 -25.01
CA THR A 669 -10.91 16.14 -24.41
C THR A 669 -10.11 16.96 -25.42
N ALA A 670 -9.20 16.32 -26.16
CA ALA A 670 -8.40 16.94 -27.20
C ALA A 670 -9.25 17.55 -28.32
N ILE A 671 -10.27 16.82 -28.79
CA ILE A 671 -11.23 17.30 -29.80
C ILE A 671 -11.94 18.57 -29.29
N LYS A 672 -12.48 18.53 -28.06
CA LYS A 672 -13.15 19.69 -27.45
C LYS A 672 -12.23 20.90 -27.37
N LEU A 673 -10.95 20.72 -27.01
CA LEU A 673 -9.97 21.80 -26.93
C LEU A 673 -9.64 22.39 -28.31
N VAL A 674 -9.46 21.55 -29.32
CA VAL A 674 -9.17 21.99 -30.69
C VAL A 674 -10.37 22.72 -31.33
N TYR A 675 -11.59 22.17 -31.20
CA TYR A 675 -12.76 22.71 -31.89
C TYR A 675 -13.52 23.82 -31.13
N SER A 676 -13.47 23.87 -29.80
CA SER A 676 -14.08 24.99 -29.04
C SER A 676 -13.42 26.34 -29.36
N SER A 677 -12.14 26.32 -29.74
CA SER A 677 -11.39 27.50 -30.20
C SER A 677 -11.74 27.96 -31.63
N LYS A 678 -12.34 27.08 -32.47
CA LYS A 678 -12.76 27.41 -33.85
C LYS A 678 -14.14 28.07 -33.91
N ALA A 679 -15.06 27.73 -32.99
CA ALA A 679 -16.40 28.30 -32.95
C ALA A 679 -16.44 29.81 -32.61
N GLY A 680 -15.35 30.36 -32.05
CA GLY A 680 -15.20 31.80 -31.81
C GLY A 680 -14.86 32.64 -33.05
N ASN A 681 -14.62 32.02 -34.21
CA ASN A 681 -14.28 32.71 -35.47
C ASN A 681 -15.46 32.81 -36.46
N THR A 682 -16.61 32.18 -36.19
CA THR A 682 -17.81 32.28 -37.03
C THR A 682 -18.80 33.25 -36.40
N GLY A 683 -18.42 34.54 -36.37
CA GLY A 683 -19.31 35.64 -36.02
C GLY A 683 -19.34 36.65 -37.16
N LYS A 684 -20.48 36.71 -37.87
CA LYS A 684 -20.90 37.76 -38.81
C LYS A 684 -20.15 37.87 -40.15
N ALA A 685 -20.39 36.92 -41.04
CA ALA A 685 -20.51 37.17 -42.47
C ALA A 685 -21.40 36.05 -43.04
N ASP A 686 -22.26 36.39 -44.00
CA ASP A 686 -23.20 35.50 -44.70
C ASP A 686 -24.49 35.15 -43.96
N MET A 687 -25.25 36.20 -43.65
CA MET A 687 -26.71 36.15 -43.70
C MET A 687 -27.23 37.45 -44.34
N GLN A 688 -26.87 37.66 -45.61
CA GLN A 688 -27.50 38.64 -46.50
C GLN A 688 -27.13 38.32 -47.97
N GLN A 689 -27.77 37.30 -48.53
CA GLN A 689 -28.43 37.30 -49.86
C GLN A 689 -29.08 35.94 -50.12
#